data_AF-A0A1V2CDW6-F1
#
_entry.id   AF-A0A1V2CDW6-F1
#
_cell.length_a   1.000
_cell.length_b   1.000
_cell.length_c   1.000
_cell.angle_alpha   90.00
_cell.angle_beta   90.00
_cell.angle_gamma   90.00
#
_symmetry.space_group_name_H-M   'P 1'
#
loop_
_entity.id
_entity.type
_entity.pdbx_description
1 polymer ?
#
loop_
_entity_poly.entity_id
_entity_poly.type
_entity_poly.pdbx_seq_one_letter_code
_entity_poly.pdbx_strand_id
1 'polypeptide(L)'
;MKLFLDNHFITKIKNRSLAIIMLVLVYSCATHKAQYGKDVSANETENATDTIKIAHTIYLVGDAGNADEEQAQQTLELLHQKLKKSNKKATLLFLGDNIYPKGFPSDDNAAEKALAETKLTNQLQLTKGFKGKTIVIPGNHDWYNGIKGLERQADFVTKYLNDKKAFLPRKSCAIEDVKIDSTATLITIDSEWFLEDWDNHPTINDNCDIKTREDFFDELENLLNKNQEKTVVIAIHHPLMSNGTHGGQFSLEKQLFPLEQKIPLPIIGSFINLLRKTSGVSPQDIQNKQYTIYAKRIKTLLQKQKNVIVVSGHDHNLQYVNKENIKQIISGAGSKSEAARAINPTEFSYGGNGYATLTLFKSGDAKVSFFGNENNKEKLLFEHEIIKAKEINWAATVENKFPATVTTSIYSTKMTDKSLFHKFLFGQHYRKYYSLPINAKTATLDTLMGGLKPIREGGGHQSVSLRVSDPKGREYVMRALKKSATVFLQSVAFKDQYVVNDFEDTYAENFLFDFYTTSHPYTPFAVGSMADKIGLAHTNPILYYIPKQNGLKEFNSNFGDQLYMVEERPADNHLDGKNFGNPTDIISTEDMMKNLHKDEKYSVDEKEYIKARLFDMLIGDWDRHSDQWRWAEHKKDGKVTYIPIPRDRDQAFVKYDGTLLSILMNIPALRHMRTFKNKIDNVKWLNREPYPMDLAFLRTTDEKDWLAQAKYIQENLTDNDIDNAFKILPKEVQDATIEDIKHKLKNRKKDLQKYASEYFDILSHTVMIAGTDKKDKFIINHNAKKSIEIQVLRVKKEGDELVYTKTVTDAKTKNLWIYGLDDNDIFEVTGDHKSKIKIRLIGGQNNDTYNIQNGKRVIVYDFKSKENTYNLDSKTQTQLTDDYDVNLYNYERPKYNVVSGLPNIGFNPDDGVKVGINLNYTVNNFKQNPYTQRHVLNAFYYFATGGLEFNYVAHFPGLLGKWVIDVESQYTTPNFAVNYFGYGNETPNNTEEFGMDYNRVRIQKFNLSGAIRHVGRYGSEFSIQPMLQQMRVEETENRFIDTPNIINPDVFSSQVYGGAKIKYLFKNADFAAKPTLGVAFMVSATWLSNLNDTKQNFPAIESLLGFTHKIDHNGKLVLATLLKGKAILNNNYEFYQGATLGGDTDLRGYRNERFLGNSYFSQSTDLRLSIGKIRKTIAPLTYGILGGFDYGRIWLDGENSRKWHQDYGGGLWLNAINVLTARISYFKSPDEEGRVIFGAAYSF
;
A
#
# COMPACT_ATOMS: atom_id res chain seq x y z
N MET A 1 -17.79 10.62 -50.20
CA MET A 1 -17.81 9.30 -49.51
C MET A 1 -18.94 8.43 -50.09
N LYS A 2 -18.80 7.93 -51.32
CA LYS A 2 -19.86 7.15 -52.03
C LYS A 2 -19.64 5.62 -52.00
N LEU A 3 -18.52 5.16 -51.42
CA LEU A 3 -18.13 3.74 -51.34
C LEU A 3 -18.81 2.94 -50.21
N PHE A 4 -19.54 3.60 -49.30
CA PHE A 4 -20.15 2.97 -48.10
C PHE A 4 -21.67 2.77 -48.18
N LEU A 5 -22.32 3.16 -49.28
CA LEU A 5 -23.78 3.10 -49.43
C LEU A 5 -24.29 1.92 -50.27
N ASP A 6 -23.39 1.06 -50.78
CA ASP A 6 -23.80 -0.13 -51.52
C ASP A 6 -24.18 -1.28 -50.58
N ASN A 7 -25.45 -1.68 -50.62
CA ASN A 7 -26.04 -2.76 -49.82
C ASN A 7 -25.28 -4.10 -49.93
N HIS A 8 -24.49 -4.29 -51.00
CA HIS A 8 -23.70 -5.49 -51.22
C HIS A 8 -22.41 -5.54 -50.38
N PHE A 9 -21.84 -4.39 -50.02
CA PHE A 9 -20.67 -4.27 -49.15
C PHE A 9 -21.03 -4.54 -47.68
N ILE A 10 -22.21 -4.05 -47.26
CA ILE A 10 -22.76 -4.24 -45.91
C ILE A 10 -23.08 -5.73 -45.65
N THR A 11 -23.68 -6.45 -46.60
CA THR A 11 -24.04 -7.87 -46.42
C THR A 11 -22.84 -8.82 -46.42
N LYS A 12 -21.84 -8.61 -47.30
CA LYS A 12 -20.60 -9.42 -47.31
C LYS A 12 -19.74 -9.19 -46.07
N ILE A 13 -19.64 -7.95 -45.59
CA ILE A 13 -18.96 -7.64 -44.32
C ILE A 13 -19.78 -8.18 -43.15
N LYS A 14 -21.11 -8.04 -43.10
CA LYS A 14 -21.92 -8.63 -42.02
C LYS A 14 -21.65 -10.13 -41.86
N ASN A 15 -21.70 -10.90 -42.94
CA ASN A 15 -21.54 -12.36 -42.85
C ASN A 15 -20.10 -12.77 -42.55
N ARG A 16 -19.09 -12.10 -43.12
CA ARG A 16 -17.66 -12.39 -42.81
C ARG A 16 -17.26 -11.90 -41.42
N SER A 17 -17.74 -10.74 -40.99
CA SER A 17 -17.55 -10.21 -39.64
C SER A 17 -18.27 -11.08 -38.62
N LEU A 18 -19.49 -11.55 -38.89
CA LEU A 18 -20.21 -12.47 -37.99
C LEU A 18 -19.49 -13.82 -37.89
N ALA A 19 -18.94 -14.34 -39.00
CA ALA A 19 -18.14 -15.56 -39.00
C ALA A 19 -16.80 -15.38 -38.28
N ILE A 20 -16.11 -14.25 -38.45
CA ILE A 20 -14.88 -13.91 -37.72
C ILE A 20 -15.18 -13.70 -36.24
N ILE A 21 -16.27 -13.01 -35.89
CA ILE A 21 -16.74 -12.83 -34.51
C ILE A 21 -17.07 -14.20 -33.89
N MET A 22 -17.79 -15.07 -34.60
CA MET A 22 -18.06 -16.45 -34.14
C MET A 22 -16.78 -17.27 -33.96
N LEU A 23 -15.83 -17.22 -34.90
CA LEU A 23 -14.54 -17.91 -34.78
C LEU A 23 -13.70 -17.40 -33.62
N VAL A 24 -13.73 -16.08 -33.36
CA VAL A 24 -13.04 -15.45 -32.22
C VAL A 24 -13.74 -15.80 -30.89
N LEU A 25 -15.07 -15.96 -30.88
CA LEU A 25 -15.84 -16.38 -29.70
C LEU A 25 -15.56 -17.84 -29.30
N VAL A 26 -15.31 -18.74 -30.25
CA VAL A 26 -15.11 -20.18 -29.97
C VAL A 26 -13.68 -20.51 -29.49
N TYR A 27 -12.68 -19.69 -29.81
CA TYR A 27 -11.27 -19.94 -29.42
C TYR A 27 -10.88 -19.36 -28.03
N SER A 28 -11.82 -18.73 -27.30
CA SER A 28 -11.47 -17.89 -26.13
C SER A 28 -12.15 -18.29 -24.79
N CYS A 29 -12.95 -19.35 -24.72
CA CYS A 29 -13.71 -19.68 -23.50
C CYS A 29 -12.98 -20.63 -22.53
N ALA A 30 -13.27 -20.50 -21.24
CA ALA A 30 -12.87 -21.47 -20.23
C ALA A 30 -13.62 -22.80 -20.43
N THR A 31 -12.96 -23.94 -20.19
CA THR A 31 -13.53 -25.28 -20.38
C THR A 31 -13.24 -26.22 -19.20
N HIS A 32 -14.00 -27.32 -19.09
CA HIS A 32 -13.70 -28.40 -18.15
C HIS A 32 -12.59 -29.33 -18.63
N LYS A 33 -12.29 -29.35 -19.94
CA LYS A 33 -11.21 -30.16 -20.51
C LYS A 33 -9.84 -29.55 -20.22
N ALA A 34 -8.81 -30.39 -20.27
CA ALA A 34 -7.43 -29.95 -20.13
C ALA A 34 -7.04 -29.02 -21.28
N GLN A 35 -6.42 -27.90 -20.94
CA GLN A 35 -5.83 -26.95 -21.88
C GLN A 35 -4.35 -26.74 -21.54
N TYR A 36 -3.55 -26.53 -22.57
CA TYR A 36 -2.10 -26.38 -22.49
C TYR A 36 -1.70 -25.10 -23.20
N GLY A 37 -0.77 -24.36 -22.60
CA GLY A 37 -0.12 -23.24 -23.25
C GLY A 37 0.65 -23.71 -24.50
N LYS A 38 0.93 -22.77 -25.41
CA LYS A 38 1.55 -23.09 -26.71
C LYS A 38 2.95 -23.73 -26.65
N ASP A 39 3.65 -23.59 -25.53
CA ASP A 39 5.03 -24.05 -25.34
C ASP A 39 5.09 -25.32 -24.45
N VAL A 40 3.94 -25.93 -24.11
CA VAL A 40 3.85 -27.14 -23.31
C VAL A 40 2.78 -28.10 -23.85
N SER A 41 2.83 -29.39 -23.50
CA SER A 41 1.81 -30.36 -23.93
C SER A 41 1.54 -31.46 -22.91
N ALA A 42 0.50 -32.25 -23.14
CA ALA A 42 0.13 -33.41 -22.30
C ALA A 42 1.23 -34.50 -22.24
N ASN A 43 2.10 -34.56 -23.24
CA ASN A 43 3.04 -35.67 -23.47
C ASN A 43 4.50 -35.31 -23.15
N GLU A 44 4.78 -34.12 -22.64
CA GLU A 44 6.13 -33.77 -22.19
C GLU A 44 6.40 -34.38 -20.80
N THR A 45 6.80 -35.65 -20.78
CA THR A 45 7.72 -36.11 -19.72
C THR A 45 9.09 -35.58 -20.09
N GLU A 46 9.48 -34.39 -19.57
CA GLU A 46 10.88 -33.97 -19.62
C GLU A 46 11.71 -35.07 -18.92
N ASN A 47 12.37 -35.92 -19.71
CA ASN A 47 13.14 -37.10 -19.30
C ASN A 47 14.41 -36.77 -18.47
N ALA A 48 14.43 -35.66 -17.73
CA ALA A 48 15.62 -35.17 -17.03
C ALA A 48 15.67 -35.50 -15.52
N THR A 49 14.65 -36.10 -14.90
CA THR A 49 14.60 -36.24 -13.42
C THR A 49 14.88 -37.64 -12.86
N ASP A 50 14.96 -38.70 -13.68
CA ASP A 50 15.14 -40.08 -13.18
C ASP A 50 16.51 -40.36 -12.53
N THR A 51 17.50 -39.48 -12.72
CA THR A 51 18.83 -39.62 -12.09
C THR A 51 18.98 -38.84 -10.77
N ILE A 52 17.99 -38.04 -10.37
CA ILE A 52 18.09 -37.10 -9.24
C ILE A 52 17.29 -37.60 -8.04
N LYS A 53 17.94 -37.65 -6.86
CA LYS A 53 17.30 -38.12 -5.62
C LYS A 53 16.24 -37.13 -5.15
N ILE A 54 14.99 -37.60 -5.03
CA ILE A 54 13.88 -36.86 -4.41
C ILE A 54 14.23 -36.48 -2.97
N ALA A 55 14.09 -35.19 -2.65
CA ALA A 55 14.21 -34.67 -1.30
C ALA A 55 12.88 -34.84 -0.55
N HIS A 56 11.78 -34.37 -1.12
CA HIS A 56 10.45 -34.39 -0.51
C HIS A 56 9.33 -34.30 -1.56
N THR A 57 8.18 -34.91 -1.29
CA THR A 57 6.98 -34.81 -2.16
C THR A 57 5.81 -34.22 -1.39
N ILE A 58 5.19 -33.16 -1.93
CA ILE A 58 4.00 -32.52 -1.34
C ILE A 58 2.78 -32.86 -2.18
N TYR A 59 1.80 -33.51 -1.58
CA TYR A 59 0.48 -33.78 -2.17
C TYR A 59 -0.44 -32.62 -1.84
N LEU A 60 -1.03 -32.00 -2.86
CA LEU A 60 -1.80 -30.77 -2.78
C LEU A 60 -3.26 -31.08 -3.10
N VAL A 61 -4.17 -30.76 -2.19
CA VAL A 61 -5.61 -30.88 -2.40
C VAL A 61 -6.33 -29.75 -1.66
N GLY A 62 -7.12 -28.95 -2.36
CA GLY A 62 -8.01 -27.95 -1.76
C GLY A 62 -9.46 -28.29 -2.09
N ASP A 63 -10.37 -27.55 -1.47
CA ASP A 63 -11.79 -27.64 -1.78
C ASP A 63 -12.37 -29.04 -1.57
N ALA A 64 -11.99 -29.69 -0.48
CA ALA A 64 -12.40 -31.06 -0.12
C ALA A 64 -13.57 -31.11 0.86
N GLY A 65 -14.23 -29.98 1.13
CA GLY A 65 -15.26 -29.85 2.17
C GLY A 65 -16.60 -30.56 1.92
N ASN A 66 -16.80 -31.18 0.75
CA ASN A 66 -17.93 -32.07 0.44
C ASN A 66 -17.53 -33.56 0.49
N ALA A 67 -16.56 -33.93 1.34
CA ALA A 67 -16.08 -35.32 1.45
C ALA A 67 -17.14 -36.35 1.90
N ASP A 68 -18.36 -35.92 2.22
CA ASP A 68 -19.55 -36.75 2.42
C ASP A 68 -20.22 -37.19 1.10
N GLU A 69 -19.97 -36.50 -0.02
CA GLU A 69 -20.54 -36.80 -1.33
C GLU A 69 -19.76 -37.87 -2.10
N GLU A 70 -20.45 -38.70 -2.89
CA GLU A 70 -19.86 -39.84 -3.60
C GLU A 70 -18.73 -39.45 -4.57
N GLN A 71 -18.93 -38.40 -5.36
CA GLN A 71 -17.92 -37.90 -6.32
C GLN A 71 -16.62 -37.45 -5.62
N ALA A 72 -16.76 -36.80 -4.47
CA ALA A 72 -15.62 -36.36 -3.67
C ALA A 72 -14.89 -37.58 -3.10
N GLN A 73 -15.62 -38.55 -2.54
CA GLN A 73 -15.04 -39.80 -2.03
C GLN A 73 -14.27 -40.56 -3.11
N GLN A 74 -14.82 -40.68 -4.32
CA GLN A 74 -14.15 -41.31 -5.46
C GLN A 74 -12.82 -40.60 -5.81
N THR A 75 -12.82 -39.27 -5.81
CA THR A 75 -11.61 -38.47 -6.10
C THR A 75 -10.56 -38.59 -4.98
N LEU A 76 -11.00 -38.50 -3.72
CA LEU A 76 -10.13 -38.58 -2.54
C LEU A 76 -9.55 -39.99 -2.36
N GLU A 77 -10.27 -41.06 -2.70
CA GLU A 77 -9.76 -42.43 -2.65
C GLU A 77 -8.58 -42.65 -3.61
N LEU A 78 -8.58 -42.04 -4.80
CA LEU A 78 -7.43 -42.08 -5.73
C LEU A 78 -6.17 -41.49 -5.07
N LEU A 79 -6.32 -40.33 -4.40
CA LEU A 79 -5.25 -39.73 -3.61
C LEU A 79 -4.84 -40.63 -2.43
N HIS A 80 -5.80 -41.27 -1.73
CA HIS A 80 -5.50 -42.20 -0.63
C HIS A 80 -4.58 -43.34 -1.06
N GLN A 81 -4.88 -43.93 -2.21
CA GLN A 81 -4.09 -45.02 -2.78
C GLN A 81 -2.67 -44.58 -3.12
N LYS A 82 -2.49 -43.33 -3.57
CA LYS A 82 -1.17 -42.73 -3.80
C LYS A 82 -0.41 -42.49 -2.49
N LEU A 83 -1.09 -41.96 -1.48
CA LEU A 83 -0.51 -41.68 -0.15
C LEU A 83 -0.04 -42.96 0.54
N LYS A 84 -0.79 -44.06 0.48
CA LYS A 84 -0.39 -45.37 1.03
C LYS A 84 0.93 -45.90 0.46
N LYS A 85 1.26 -45.53 -0.79
CA LYS A 85 2.50 -45.92 -1.49
C LYS A 85 3.67 -44.97 -1.21
N SER A 86 3.43 -43.82 -0.59
CA SER A 86 4.45 -42.81 -0.31
C SER A 86 5.36 -43.19 0.86
N ASN A 87 6.52 -42.55 0.95
CA ASN A 87 7.47 -42.72 2.05
C ASN A 87 7.34 -41.57 3.07
N LYS A 88 8.17 -41.58 4.12
CA LYS A 88 8.14 -40.58 5.21
C LYS A 88 8.52 -39.15 4.78
N LYS A 89 9.16 -38.98 3.62
CA LYS A 89 9.54 -37.69 3.03
C LYS A 89 8.42 -37.16 2.15
N ALA A 90 7.24 -37.09 2.73
CA ALA A 90 6.05 -36.62 2.06
C ALA A 90 5.21 -35.76 2.99
N THR A 91 4.51 -34.79 2.41
CA THR A 91 3.51 -33.98 3.12
C THR A 91 2.19 -34.04 2.35
N LEU A 92 1.07 -34.29 3.04
CA LEU A 92 -0.26 -34.02 2.52
C LEU A 92 -0.68 -32.63 3.01
N LEU A 93 -1.03 -31.75 2.07
CA LEU A 93 -1.41 -30.37 2.36
C LEU A 93 -2.84 -30.13 1.86
N PHE A 94 -3.75 -29.90 2.80
CA PHE A 94 -5.10 -29.42 2.53
C PHE A 94 -5.08 -27.90 2.38
N LEU A 95 -5.52 -27.38 1.23
CA LEU A 95 -5.36 -25.98 0.80
C LEU A 95 -6.59 -25.10 1.09
N GLY A 96 -7.36 -25.42 2.13
CA GLY A 96 -8.56 -24.66 2.54
C GLY A 96 -9.86 -25.15 1.94
N ASP A 97 -10.96 -24.57 2.42
CA ASP A 97 -12.35 -24.99 2.18
C ASP A 97 -12.57 -26.44 2.56
N ASN A 98 -12.21 -26.73 3.82
CA ASN A 98 -12.23 -28.08 4.37
C ASN A 98 -13.62 -28.49 4.85
N ILE A 99 -14.57 -27.54 5.04
CA ILE A 99 -15.94 -27.84 5.47
C ILE A 99 -16.96 -26.93 4.77
N TYR A 100 -17.84 -27.53 3.97
CA TYR A 100 -19.00 -26.83 3.38
C TYR A 100 -20.30 -27.07 4.16
N PRO A 101 -21.25 -26.11 4.12
CA PRO A 101 -21.12 -24.79 3.50
C PRO A 101 -20.48 -23.72 4.39
N LYS A 102 -20.39 -23.93 5.72
CA LYS A 102 -20.13 -22.87 6.70
C LYS A 102 -19.04 -23.19 7.74
N GLY A 103 -18.05 -24.02 7.46
CA GLY A 103 -17.00 -24.27 8.46
C GLY A 103 -17.52 -25.05 9.67
N PHE A 104 -16.80 -24.97 10.81
CA PHE A 104 -17.12 -25.74 12.01
C PHE A 104 -18.11 -25.02 12.95
N PRO A 105 -19.34 -25.54 13.16
CA PRO A 105 -20.40 -24.86 13.90
C PRO A 105 -20.19 -24.84 15.42
N SER A 106 -21.01 -24.06 16.14
CA SER A 106 -21.09 -24.10 17.61
C SER A 106 -21.78 -25.38 18.09
N ASP A 107 -21.76 -25.61 19.41
CA ASP A 107 -22.39 -26.78 20.03
C ASP A 107 -23.93 -26.73 20.02
N ASP A 108 -24.52 -25.60 19.60
CA ASP A 108 -25.97 -25.37 19.64
C ASP A 108 -26.73 -26.09 18.51
N ASN A 109 -26.03 -26.58 17.49
CA ASN A 109 -26.60 -27.33 16.37
C ASN A 109 -25.92 -28.69 16.16
N ALA A 110 -26.41 -29.71 16.85
CA ALA A 110 -25.83 -31.05 16.85
C ALA A 110 -25.77 -31.70 15.44
N ALA A 111 -26.76 -31.43 14.59
CA ALA A 111 -26.82 -32.02 13.25
C ALA A 111 -25.75 -31.44 12.31
N GLU A 112 -25.61 -30.11 12.28
CA GLU A 112 -24.55 -29.45 11.49
C GLU A 112 -23.17 -29.81 12.00
N LYS A 113 -22.99 -29.92 13.33
CA LYS A 113 -21.73 -30.35 13.93
C LYS A 113 -21.36 -31.79 13.53
N ALA A 114 -22.30 -32.73 13.63
CA ALA A 114 -22.06 -34.11 13.22
C ALA A 114 -21.69 -34.22 11.73
N LEU A 115 -22.31 -33.41 10.87
CA LEU A 115 -21.97 -33.34 9.45
C LEU A 115 -20.56 -32.78 9.23
N ALA A 116 -20.20 -31.69 9.91
CA ALA A 116 -18.85 -31.10 9.84
C ALA A 116 -17.76 -32.08 10.32
N GLU A 117 -18.00 -32.78 11.44
CA GLU A 117 -17.12 -33.83 11.95
C GLU A 117 -16.99 -34.99 10.97
N THR A 118 -18.08 -35.40 10.31
CA THR A 118 -18.08 -36.45 9.28
C THR A 118 -17.24 -36.03 8.07
N LYS A 119 -17.45 -34.82 7.55
CA LYS A 119 -16.69 -34.26 6.41
C LYS A 119 -15.19 -34.19 6.70
N LEU A 120 -14.80 -33.68 7.87
CA LEU A 120 -13.38 -33.65 8.27
C LEU A 120 -12.84 -35.06 8.50
N THR A 121 -13.60 -35.95 9.13
CA THR A 121 -13.17 -37.33 9.37
C THR A 121 -12.89 -38.05 8.06
N ASN A 122 -13.75 -37.90 7.05
CA ASN A 122 -13.55 -38.52 5.73
C ASN A 122 -12.26 -38.02 5.05
N GLN A 123 -11.94 -36.74 5.18
CA GLN A 123 -10.67 -36.19 4.70
C GLN A 123 -9.47 -36.71 5.50
N LEU A 124 -9.54 -36.67 6.84
CA LEU A 124 -8.43 -37.10 7.70
C LEU A 124 -8.19 -38.62 7.64
N GLN A 125 -9.17 -39.41 7.24
CA GLN A 125 -9.00 -40.85 6.98
C GLN A 125 -7.99 -41.15 5.85
N LEU A 126 -7.74 -40.19 4.94
CA LEU A 126 -6.69 -40.29 3.91
C LEU A 126 -5.29 -40.48 4.52
N THR A 127 -5.10 -40.07 5.78
CA THR A 127 -3.84 -40.22 6.49
C THR A 127 -3.61 -41.64 7.00
N LYS A 128 -4.64 -42.51 7.02
CA LYS A 128 -4.48 -43.91 7.43
C LYS A 128 -3.57 -44.65 6.44
N GLY A 129 -2.42 -45.10 6.94
CA GLY A 129 -1.39 -45.77 6.13
C GLY A 129 -0.43 -44.82 5.41
N PHE A 130 -0.61 -43.50 5.54
CA PHE A 130 0.33 -42.49 5.07
C PHE A 130 1.47 -42.34 6.08
N LYS A 131 2.73 -42.38 5.61
CA LYS A 131 3.93 -42.29 6.47
C LYS A 131 4.47 -40.86 6.63
N GLY A 132 3.92 -39.91 5.88
CA GLY A 132 4.35 -38.51 5.88
C GLY A 132 3.63 -37.66 6.92
N LYS A 133 3.70 -36.34 6.76
CA LYS A 133 3.02 -35.36 7.62
C LYS A 133 1.79 -34.78 6.95
N THR A 134 0.76 -34.47 7.72
CA THR A 134 -0.46 -33.84 7.20
C THR A 134 -0.58 -32.44 7.77
N ILE A 135 -0.84 -31.47 6.90
CA ILE A 135 -1.05 -30.07 7.25
C ILE A 135 -2.35 -29.60 6.60
N VAL A 136 -3.15 -28.87 7.35
CA VAL A 136 -4.42 -28.26 6.91
C VAL A 136 -4.28 -26.75 7.07
N ILE A 137 -4.61 -25.99 6.03
CA ILE A 137 -4.79 -24.53 6.12
C ILE A 137 -6.28 -24.17 5.92
N PRO A 138 -6.76 -23.05 6.46
CA PRO A 138 -8.14 -22.61 6.26
C PRO A 138 -8.37 -21.95 4.90
N GLY A 139 -9.62 -22.06 4.40
CA GLY A 139 -10.18 -21.25 3.33
C GLY A 139 -11.33 -20.37 3.82
N ASN A 140 -11.97 -19.61 2.93
CA ASN A 140 -13.03 -18.69 3.32
C ASN A 140 -14.25 -19.41 3.91
N HIS A 141 -14.58 -20.62 3.44
CA HIS A 141 -15.71 -21.38 3.99
C HIS A 141 -15.46 -21.85 5.44
N ASP A 142 -14.20 -22.07 5.81
CA ASP A 142 -13.82 -22.46 7.18
C ASP A 142 -14.06 -21.30 8.18
N TRP A 143 -14.01 -20.05 7.70
CA TRP A 143 -14.22 -18.82 8.49
C TRP A 143 -15.69 -18.44 8.72
N TYR A 144 -16.66 -19.08 8.04
CA TYR A 144 -18.06 -18.64 8.09
C TYR A 144 -18.76 -18.84 9.45
N ASN A 145 -18.14 -19.54 10.40
CA ASN A 145 -18.53 -19.60 11.82
C ASN A 145 -17.65 -18.71 12.73
N GLY A 146 -16.93 -17.75 12.14
CA GLY A 146 -16.01 -16.82 12.79
C GLY A 146 -14.76 -17.49 13.35
N ILE A 147 -13.93 -16.70 14.04
CA ILE A 147 -12.66 -17.17 14.62
C ILE A 147 -12.84 -18.36 15.58
N LYS A 148 -13.94 -18.39 16.35
CA LYS A 148 -14.24 -19.52 17.25
C LYS A 148 -14.52 -20.82 16.48
N GLY A 149 -15.14 -20.73 15.30
CA GLY A 149 -15.35 -21.88 14.42
C GLY A 149 -14.02 -22.42 13.89
N LEU A 150 -13.15 -21.50 13.46
CA LEU A 150 -11.80 -21.84 13.02
C LEU A 150 -10.98 -22.51 14.13
N GLU A 151 -11.04 -22.00 15.37
CA GLU A 151 -10.37 -22.59 16.54
C GLU A 151 -10.86 -24.02 16.81
N ARG A 152 -12.19 -24.26 16.80
CA ARG A 152 -12.76 -25.61 16.96
C ARG A 152 -12.30 -26.57 15.86
N GLN A 153 -12.22 -26.09 14.63
CA GLN A 153 -11.71 -26.88 13.50
C GLN A 153 -10.23 -27.24 13.70
N ALA A 154 -9.40 -26.27 14.11
CA ALA A 154 -7.99 -26.50 14.41
C ALA A 154 -7.83 -27.52 15.55
N ASP A 155 -8.63 -27.41 16.61
CA ASP A 155 -8.64 -28.35 17.74
C ASP A 155 -9.03 -29.76 17.29
N PHE A 156 -10.06 -29.89 16.44
CA PHE A 156 -10.48 -31.19 15.90
C PHE A 156 -9.35 -31.86 15.10
N VAL A 157 -8.75 -31.12 14.16
CA VAL A 157 -7.68 -31.63 13.29
C VAL A 157 -6.44 -32.01 14.09
N THR A 158 -5.98 -31.15 14.99
CA THR A 158 -4.78 -31.38 15.80
C THR A 158 -4.97 -32.54 16.78
N LYS A 159 -6.18 -32.71 17.34
CA LYS A 159 -6.53 -33.84 18.20
C LYS A 159 -6.60 -35.15 17.43
N TYR A 160 -7.24 -35.15 16.25
CA TYR A 160 -7.35 -36.37 15.43
C TYR A 160 -5.98 -36.88 14.98
N LEU A 161 -5.10 -35.97 14.52
CA LEU A 161 -3.77 -36.31 14.03
C LEU A 161 -2.70 -36.43 15.14
N ASN A 162 -3.04 -36.05 16.37
CA ASN A 162 -2.13 -35.96 17.50
C ASN A 162 -0.86 -35.13 17.18
N ASP A 163 -1.04 -34.02 16.46
CA ASP A 163 0.03 -33.10 16.07
C ASP A 163 -0.47 -31.66 16.15
N LYS A 164 0.14 -30.88 17.05
CA LYS A 164 -0.19 -29.46 17.26
C LYS A 164 0.13 -28.57 16.07
N LYS A 165 0.88 -29.05 15.08
CA LYS A 165 1.22 -28.34 13.83
C LYS A 165 0.46 -28.87 12.61
N ALA A 166 -0.58 -29.69 12.83
CA ALA A 166 -1.41 -30.21 11.74
C ALA A 166 -2.40 -29.19 11.17
N PHE A 167 -2.71 -28.10 11.89
CA PHE A 167 -3.53 -27.00 11.41
C PHE A 167 -2.73 -25.70 11.50
N LEU A 168 -2.55 -25.02 10.37
CA LEU A 168 -1.69 -23.85 10.26
C LEU A 168 -2.38 -22.71 9.47
N PRO A 169 -2.08 -21.44 9.77
CA PRO A 169 -1.25 -20.97 10.88
C PRO A 169 -1.89 -21.26 12.26
N ARG A 170 -1.08 -21.41 13.30
CA ARG A 170 -1.61 -21.67 14.66
C ARG A 170 -2.22 -20.41 15.27
N LYS A 171 -3.12 -20.62 16.24
CA LYS A 171 -3.76 -19.55 17.02
C LYS A 171 -4.50 -18.50 16.16
N SER A 172 -5.01 -18.92 14.99
CA SER A 172 -5.73 -18.04 14.05
C SER A 172 -4.90 -16.82 13.60
N CYS A 173 -3.57 -16.94 13.62
CA CYS A 173 -2.64 -15.89 13.20
C CYS A 173 -2.51 -15.85 11.67
N ALA A 174 -1.98 -14.76 11.11
CA ALA A 174 -1.97 -14.54 9.67
C ALA A 174 -1.01 -15.47 8.89
N ILE A 175 0.14 -15.80 9.48
CA ILE A 175 1.26 -16.46 8.79
C ILE A 175 2.09 -17.29 9.76
N GLU A 176 2.63 -18.41 9.29
CA GLU A 176 3.58 -19.25 10.04
C GLU A 176 4.51 -20.00 9.08
N ASP A 177 5.79 -20.16 9.43
CA ASP A 177 6.74 -20.99 8.69
C ASP A 177 7.00 -22.35 9.36
N VAL A 178 7.17 -23.39 8.54
CA VAL A 178 7.49 -24.74 8.97
C VAL A 178 8.61 -25.29 8.09
N LYS A 179 9.74 -25.61 8.73
CA LYS A 179 10.84 -26.30 8.08
C LYS A 179 10.39 -27.70 7.62
N ILE A 180 10.49 -27.96 6.31
CA ILE A 180 10.26 -29.31 5.73
C ILE A 180 11.53 -30.14 5.94
N ASP A 181 12.66 -29.64 5.45
CA ASP A 181 13.99 -30.24 5.63
C ASP A 181 15.10 -29.16 5.58
N SER A 182 16.35 -29.53 5.33
CA SER A 182 17.46 -28.57 5.22
C SER A 182 17.43 -27.74 3.94
N THR A 183 16.67 -28.16 2.94
CA THR A 183 16.63 -27.58 1.58
C THR A 183 15.29 -26.92 1.25
N ALA A 184 14.23 -27.15 2.03
CA ALA A 184 12.91 -26.59 1.79
C ALA A 184 12.20 -26.12 3.07
N THR A 185 11.41 -25.04 2.92
CA THR A 185 10.55 -24.47 3.96
C THR A 185 9.14 -24.27 3.41
N LEU A 186 8.12 -24.58 4.21
CA LEU A 186 6.72 -24.25 3.95
C LEU A 186 6.38 -22.96 4.71
N ILE A 187 5.74 -22.00 4.06
CA ILE A 187 5.12 -20.83 4.69
C ILE A 187 3.62 -20.97 4.47
N THR A 188 2.82 -21.03 5.53
CA THR A 188 1.36 -21.08 5.45
C THR A 188 0.80 -19.70 5.74
N ILE A 189 -0.17 -19.26 4.94
CA ILE A 189 -0.83 -17.97 5.08
C ILE A 189 -2.35 -18.19 5.16
N ASP A 190 -2.96 -17.65 6.22
CA ASP A 190 -4.42 -17.49 6.26
C ASP A 190 -4.79 -16.25 5.44
N SER A 191 -5.19 -16.48 4.20
CA SER A 191 -5.61 -15.39 3.31
C SER A 191 -6.93 -14.74 3.74
N GLU A 192 -7.84 -15.48 4.38
CA GLU A 192 -9.15 -14.91 4.77
C GLU A 192 -8.99 -13.97 5.97
N TRP A 193 -8.01 -14.23 6.86
CA TRP A 193 -7.61 -13.28 7.90
C TRP A 193 -7.37 -11.86 7.34
N PHE A 194 -6.76 -11.73 6.15
CA PHE A 194 -6.55 -10.44 5.52
C PHE A 194 -7.84 -9.85 4.95
N LEU A 195 -8.66 -10.68 4.28
CA LEU A 195 -9.86 -10.25 3.56
C LEU A 195 -11.01 -9.88 4.51
N GLU A 196 -11.09 -10.52 5.68
CA GLU A 196 -12.16 -10.37 6.67
C GLU A 196 -12.21 -8.96 7.29
N ASP A 197 -13.41 -8.52 7.67
CA ASP A 197 -13.60 -7.24 8.33
C ASP A 197 -13.32 -7.33 9.84
N TRP A 198 -12.14 -6.87 10.27
CA TRP A 198 -11.68 -6.99 11.66
C TRP A 198 -12.58 -6.28 12.66
N ASP A 199 -13.34 -5.27 12.22
CA ASP A 199 -14.36 -4.62 13.05
C ASP A 199 -15.46 -5.59 13.52
N ASN A 200 -15.69 -6.69 12.79
CA ASN A 200 -16.65 -7.73 13.16
C ASN A 200 -16.02 -8.83 14.03
N HIS A 201 -14.68 -8.85 14.14
CA HIS A 201 -13.91 -9.84 14.89
C HIS A 201 -12.88 -9.12 15.77
N PRO A 202 -13.31 -8.38 16.81
CA PRO A 202 -12.42 -7.54 17.60
C PRO A 202 -11.23 -8.33 18.21
N THR A 203 -11.42 -9.63 18.48
CA THR A 203 -10.42 -10.53 19.06
C THR A 203 -9.51 -11.24 18.04
N ILE A 204 -9.55 -10.85 16.76
CA ILE A 204 -8.91 -11.61 15.67
C ILE A 204 -7.39 -11.80 15.86
N ASN A 205 -6.73 -10.85 16.52
CA ASN A 205 -5.27 -10.84 16.71
C ASN A 205 -4.84 -10.99 18.17
N ASP A 206 -5.72 -11.35 19.09
CA ASP A 206 -5.40 -11.42 20.53
C ASP A 206 -4.20 -12.36 20.78
N ASN A 207 -4.19 -13.50 20.11
CA ASN A 207 -3.16 -14.54 20.27
C ASN A 207 -2.02 -14.48 19.23
N CYS A 208 -1.91 -13.39 18.47
CA CYS A 208 -1.00 -13.22 17.34
C CYS A 208 -0.11 -11.98 17.55
N ASP A 209 1.17 -12.09 17.22
CA ASP A 209 2.12 -10.97 17.29
C ASP A 209 1.85 -9.91 16.20
N ILE A 210 1.25 -10.33 15.10
CA ILE A 210 0.85 -9.47 13.98
C ILE A 210 -0.45 -8.77 14.39
N LYS A 211 -0.39 -7.45 14.56
CA LYS A 211 -1.54 -6.62 14.97
C LYS A 211 -2.06 -5.77 13.82
N THR A 212 -1.29 -5.59 12.75
CA THR A 212 -1.70 -4.85 11.55
C THR A 212 -1.51 -5.65 10.27
N ARG A 213 -2.18 -5.23 9.19
CA ARG A 213 -1.98 -5.80 7.85
C ARG A 213 -0.59 -5.53 7.27
N GLU A 214 0.08 -4.44 7.70
CA GLU A 214 1.46 -4.16 7.26
C GLU A 214 2.45 -5.09 7.99
N ASP A 215 2.24 -5.37 9.28
CA ASP A 215 3.05 -6.34 10.05
C ASP A 215 3.07 -7.72 9.37
N PHE A 216 1.95 -8.12 8.74
CA PHE A 216 1.88 -9.35 7.94
C PHE A 216 2.82 -9.31 6.72
N PHE A 217 2.86 -8.20 5.99
CA PHE A 217 3.74 -8.07 4.83
C PHE A 217 5.22 -8.01 5.25
N ASP A 218 5.51 -7.32 6.35
CA ASP A 218 6.86 -7.24 6.92
C ASP A 218 7.33 -8.63 7.38
N GLU A 219 6.48 -9.41 8.05
CA GLU A 219 6.84 -10.77 8.44
C GLU A 219 7.00 -11.71 7.24
N LEU A 220 6.16 -11.60 6.21
CA LEU A 220 6.35 -12.35 4.97
C LEU A 220 7.69 -12.01 4.30
N GLU A 221 8.03 -10.72 4.18
CA GLU A 221 9.33 -10.29 3.66
C GLU A 221 10.49 -10.85 4.49
N ASN A 222 10.37 -10.80 5.82
CA ASN A 222 11.35 -11.37 6.75
C ASN A 222 11.53 -12.88 6.54
N LEU A 223 10.43 -13.65 6.41
CA LEU A 223 10.48 -15.09 6.19
C LEU A 223 11.08 -15.46 4.83
N LEU A 224 10.78 -14.69 3.78
CA LEU A 224 11.40 -14.85 2.46
C LEU A 224 12.91 -14.61 2.52
N ASN A 225 13.32 -13.51 3.15
CA ASN A 225 14.73 -13.16 3.34
C ASN A 225 15.47 -14.18 4.22
N LYS A 226 14.79 -14.77 5.21
CA LYS A 226 15.35 -15.81 6.08
C LYS A 226 15.60 -17.14 5.36
N ASN A 227 14.96 -17.39 4.21
CA ASN A 227 14.97 -18.67 3.51
C ASN A 227 15.38 -18.57 2.03
N GLN A 228 16.15 -17.55 1.64
CA GLN A 228 16.60 -17.34 0.26
C GLN A 228 17.41 -18.51 -0.32
N GLU A 229 18.08 -19.27 0.55
CA GLU A 229 18.89 -20.44 0.21
C GLU A 229 18.11 -21.75 0.09
N LYS A 230 16.81 -21.74 0.39
CA LYS A 230 15.93 -22.92 0.37
C LYS A 230 14.85 -22.76 -0.68
N THR A 231 14.27 -23.86 -1.14
CA THR A 231 13.00 -23.80 -1.87
C THR A 231 11.89 -23.44 -0.89
N VAL A 232 11.20 -22.34 -1.15
CA VAL A 232 10.09 -21.87 -0.31
C VAL A 232 8.77 -22.21 -0.98
N VAL A 233 7.93 -22.98 -0.30
CA VAL A 233 6.56 -23.26 -0.73
C VAL A 233 5.63 -22.38 0.09
N ILE A 234 4.90 -21.46 -0.55
CA ILE A 234 3.88 -20.64 0.10
C ILE A 234 2.53 -21.30 -0.12
N ALA A 235 1.90 -21.76 0.95
CA ALA A 235 0.56 -22.31 0.95
C ALA A 235 -0.45 -21.26 1.40
N ILE A 236 -1.40 -20.96 0.51
CA ILE A 236 -2.34 -19.85 0.64
C ILE A 236 -3.63 -20.27 -0.04
N HIS A 237 -4.78 -20.18 0.62
CA HIS A 237 -6.04 -20.63 0.01
C HIS A 237 -6.38 -19.83 -1.25
N HIS A 238 -6.35 -18.50 -1.14
CA HIS A 238 -6.63 -17.54 -2.21
C HIS A 238 -5.44 -17.35 -3.19
N PRO A 239 -5.55 -17.76 -4.47
CA PRO A 239 -4.45 -17.61 -5.45
C PRO A 239 -4.07 -16.16 -5.75
N LEU A 240 -2.78 -15.90 -5.99
CA LEU A 240 -2.31 -14.57 -6.40
C LEU A 240 -2.66 -14.26 -7.88
N MET A 241 -2.88 -15.31 -8.66
CA MET A 241 -3.22 -15.30 -10.08
C MET A 241 -4.10 -16.51 -10.39
N SER A 242 -5.20 -16.31 -11.10
CA SER A 242 -6.08 -17.40 -11.53
C SER A 242 -6.67 -17.10 -12.91
N ASN A 243 -6.81 -18.15 -13.73
CA ASN A 243 -7.52 -18.16 -15.00
C ASN A 243 -8.82 -18.98 -14.94
N GLY A 244 -9.39 -19.17 -13.75
CA GLY A 244 -10.73 -19.73 -13.55
C GLY A 244 -11.78 -18.66 -13.24
N THR A 245 -12.92 -19.07 -12.70
CA THR A 245 -14.08 -18.19 -12.44
C THR A 245 -13.74 -17.03 -11.50
N HIS A 246 -13.05 -17.29 -10.38
CA HIS A 246 -12.64 -16.25 -9.41
C HIS A 246 -11.57 -15.31 -9.99
N GLY A 247 -10.89 -15.75 -11.06
CA GLY A 247 -10.02 -14.93 -11.92
C GLY A 247 -10.75 -14.18 -13.04
N GLY A 248 -12.08 -14.25 -13.10
CA GLY A 248 -12.91 -13.58 -14.10
C GLY A 248 -12.89 -14.24 -15.48
N GLN A 249 -12.62 -15.56 -15.55
CA GLN A 249 -12.72 -16.36 -16.76
C GLN A 249 -13.92 -17.30 -16.67
N PHE A 250 -14.88 -17.16 -17.60
CA PHE A 250 -16.15 -17.89 -17.53
C PHE A 250 -16.31 -18.84 -18.72
N SER A 251 -16.98 -19.98 -18.49
CA SER A 251 -17.36 -20.93 -19.54
C SER A 251 -18.48 -20.37 -20.41
N LEU A 252 -18.65 -20.94 -21.62
CA LEU A 252 -19.81 -20.62 -22.46
C LEU A 252 -21.13 -20.88 -21.73
N GLU A 253 -21.21 -21.95 -20.92
CA GLU A 253 -22.39 -22.25 -20.11
C GLU A 253 -22.72 -21.10 -19.16
N LYS A 254 -21.74 -20.53 -18.44
CA LYS A 254 -21.98 -19.37 -17.56
C LYS A 254 -22.33 -18.09 -18.32
N GLN A 255 -21.94 -17.97 -19.59
CA GLN A 255 -22.36 -16.83 -20.45
C GLN A 255 -23.82 -16.97 -20.91
N LEU A 256 -24.29 -18.21 -21.07
CA LEU A 256 -25.63 -18.53 -21.57
C LEU A 256 -26.65 -18.72 -20.44
N PHE A 257 -26.27 -19.32 -19.32
CA PHE A 257 -27.17 -19.76 -18.27
C PHE A 257 -26.74 -19.15 -16.92
N PRO A 258 -27.07 -17.87 -16.66
CA PRO A 258 -26.68 -17.18 -15.43
C PRO A 258 -27.53 -17.54 -14.20
N LEU A 259 -28.61 -18.32 -14.37
CA LEU A 259 -29.55 -18.72 -13.32
C LEU A 259 -29.40 -20.22 -13.03
N GLU A 260 -29.85 -20.67 -11.85
CA GLU A 260 -29.88 -22.11 -11.50
C GLU A 260 -30.74 -22.92 -12.48
N GLN A 261 -31.81 -22.32 -12.98
CA GLN A 261 -32.59 -22.88 -14.07
C GLN A 261 -31.84 -22.68 -15.40
N LYS A 262 -31.71 -23.76 -16.19
CA LYS A 262 -31.00 -23.77 -17.49
C LYS A 262 -31.78 -23.07 -18.62
N ILE A 263 -32.15 -21.79 -18.41
CA ILE A 263 -32.78 -20.92 -19.40
C ILE A 263 -31.70 -20.06 -20.08
N PRO A 264 -31.54 -20.12 -21.42
CA PRO A 264 -30.49 -19.39 -22.11
C PRO A 264 -30.81 -17.89 -22.20
N LEU A 265 -29.99 -17.06 -21.56
CA LEU A 265 -30.05 -15.61 -21.52
C LEU A 265 -28.69 -15.00 -21.94
N PRO A 266 -28.25 -15.15 -23.21
CA PRO A 266 -26.88 -14.86 -23.65
C PRO A 266 -26.41 -13.42 -23.38
N ILE A 267 -27.28 -12.42 -23.59
CA ILE A 267 -26.94 -11.01 -23.36
C ILE A 267 -26.84 -10.72 -21.85
N ILE A 268 -27.82 -11.21 -21.09
CA ILE A 268 -27.90 -10.98 -19.64
C ILE A 268 -26.76 -11.72 -18.92
N GLY A 269 -26.49 -12.98 -19.26
CA GLY A 269 -25.40 -13.76 -18.68
C GLY A 269 -24.03 -13.14 -18.97
N SER A 270 -23.80 -12.71 -20.21
CA SER A 270 -22.58 -11.97 -20.57
C SER A 270 -22.42 -10.66 -19.80
N PHE A 271 -23.51 -9.93 -19.61
CA PHE A 271 -23.50 -8.68 -18.84
C PHE A 271 -23.24 -8.91 -17.35
N ILE A 272 -23.87 -9.93 -16.73
CA ILE A 272 -23.63 -10.31 -15.33
C ILE A 272 -22.16 -10.70 -15.12
N ASN A 273 -21.59 -11.48 -16.03
CA ASN A 273 -20.18 -11.88 -15.95
C ASN A 273 -19.22 -10.70 -16.18
N LEU A 274 -19.56 -9.77 -17.09
CA LEU A 274 -18.82 -8.52 -17.26
C LEU A 274 -18.86 -7.67 -15.98
N LEU A 275 -20.04 -7.55 -15.36
CA LEU A 275 -20.21 -6.85 -14.08
C LEU A 275 -19.38 -7.51 -12.99
N ARG A 276 -19.49 -8.82 -12.77
CA ARG A 276 -18.69 -9.56 -11.77
C ARG A 276 -17.19 -9.31 -11.96
N LYS A 277 -16.71 -9.48 -13.19
CA LYS A 277 -15.29 -9.30 -13.57
C LYS A 277 -14.76 -7.87 -13.40
N THR A 278 -15.59 -6.85 -13.66
CA THR A 278 -15.16 -5.44 -13.59
C THR A 278 -15.39 -4.82 -12.22
N SER A 279 -16.43 -5.25 -11.51
CA SER A 279 -16.77 -4.75 -10.17
C SER A 279 -15.98 -5.41 -9.05
N GLY A 280 -15.61 -6.69 -9.17
CA GLY A 280 -15.05 -7.44 -8.04
C GLY A 280 -16.02 -7.48 -6.85
N VAL A 281 -17.34 -7.52 -7.12
CA VAL A 281 -18.39 -7.44 -6.09
C VAL A 281 -18.30 -8.53 -5.04
N SER A 282 -17.79 -9.72 -5.41
CA SER A 282 -17.50 -10.78 -4.47
C SER A 282 -16.15 -10.53 -3.80
N PRO A 283 -16.05 -10.54 -2.45
CA PRO A 283 -14.77 -10.51 -1.73
C PRO A 283 -13.81 -11.62 -2.14
N GLN A 284 -14.38 -12.71 -2.66
CA GLN A 284 -13.71 -13.95 -3.06
C GLN A 284 -13.23 -13.92 -4.53
N ASP A 285 -13.47 -12.83 -5.27
CA ASP A 285 -12.94 -12.64 -6.63
C ASP A 285 -11.66 -11.79 -6.60
N ILE A 286 -10.64 -12.15 -7.38
CA ILE A 286 -9.33 -11.44 -7.39
C ILE A 286 -9.51 -9.93 -7.70
N GLN A 287 -10.53 -9.56 -8.46
CA GLN A 287 -10.81 -8.17 -8.83
C GLN A 287 -11.43 -7.34 -7.68
N ASN A 288 -11.79 -7.97 -6.56
CA ASN A 288 -12.23 -7.24 -5.37
C ASN A 288 -11.14 -6.30 -4.88
N LYS A 289 -11.54 -5.15 -4.36
CA LYS A 289 -10.61 -4.13 -3.87
C LYS A 289 -9.62 -4.65 -2.81
N GLN A 290 -10.08 -5.41 -1.82
CA GLN A 290 -9.23 -5.91 -0.73
C GLN A 290 -8.32 -7.05 -1.22
N TYR A 291 -8.87 -7.99 -1.98
CA TYR A 291 -8.09 -9.08 -2.57
C TYR A 291 -7.06 -8.58 -3.59
N THR A 292 -7.39 -7.56 -4.39
CA THR A 292 -6.43 -6.93 -5.30
C THR A 292 -5.25 -6.32 -4.54
N ILE A 293 -5.48 -5.63 -3.41
CA ILE A 293 -4.40 -5.08 -2.57
C ILE A 293 -3.50 -6.20 -2.05
N TYR A 294 -4.11 -7.21 -1.43
CA TYR A 294 -3.44 -8.39 -0.90
C TYR A 294 -2.58 -9.11 -1.94
N ALA A 295 -3.19 -9.49 -3.07
CA ALA A 295 -2.53 -10.23 -4.13
C ALA A 295 -1.41 -9.41 -4.77
N LYS A 296 -1.62 -8.11 -5.01
CA LYS A 296 -0.59 -7.22 -5.55
C LYS A 296 0.63 -7.15 -4.64
N ARG A 297 0.42 -7.01 -3.34
CA ARG A 297 1.54 -6.93 -2.39
C ARG A 297 2.37 -8.17 -2.27
N ILE A 298 1.72 -9.32 -2.14
CA ILE A 298 2.48 -10.57 -2.11
C ILE A 298 3.23 -10.75 -3.43
N LYS A 299 2.58 -10.53 -4.59
CA LYS A 299 3.26 -10.65 -5.89
C LYS A 299 4.52 -9.79 -6.00
N THR A 300 4.48 -8.54 -5.54
CA THR A 300 5.65 -7.66 -5.52
C THR A 300 6.80 -8.22 -4.70
N LEU A 301 6.51 -8.77 -3.51
CA LEU A 301 7.51 -9.41 -2.65
C LEU A 301 8.12 -10.67 -3.30
N LEU A 302 7.32 -11.41 -4.07
CA LEU A 302 7.74 -12.67 -4.69
C LEU A 302 8.48 -12.49 -6.03
N GLN A 303 8.25 -11.41 -6.77
CA GLN A 303 8.76 -11.23 -8.13
C GLN A 303 10.29 -11.31 -8.26
N LYS A 304 11.06 -10.96 -7.21
CA LYS A 304 12.53 -11.12 -7.17
C LYS A 304 12.99 -12.52 -6.77
N GLN A 305 12.12 -13.31 -6.15
CA GLN A 305 12.46 -14.59 -5.55
C GLN A 305 12.35 -15.70 -6.61
N LYS A 306 13.49 -16.32 -6.97
CA LYS A 306 13.50 -17.42 -7.96
C LYS A 306 13.16 -18.78 -7.34
N ASN A 307 13.34 -18.90 -6.03
CA ASN A 307 13.20 -20.11 -5.20
C ASN A 307 11.80 -20.30 -4.59
N VAL A 308 10.82 -19.45 -4.92
CA VAL A 308 9.47 -19.49 -4.32
C VAL A 308 8.44 -20.13 -5.27
N ILE A 309 7.61 -21.00 -4.71
CA ILE A 309 6.46 -21.65 -5.36
C ILE A 309 5.22 -21.35 -4.54
N VAL A 310 4.14 -20.91 -5.17
CA VAL A 310 2.86 -20.62 -4.50
C VAL A 310 1.87 -21.76 -4.80
N VAL A 311 1.21 -22.29 -3.77
CA VAL A 311 0.20 -23.35 -3.88
C VAL A 311 -1.12 -22.90 -3.24
N SER A 312 -2.26 -23.15 -3.91
CA SER A 312 -3.56 -22.64 -3.48
C SER A 312 -4.76 -23.52 -3.84
N GLY A 313 -5.92 -23.27 -3.23
CA GLY A 313 -7.09 -24.15 -3.29
C GLY A 313 -8.45 -23.50 -3.57
N HIS A 314 -8.55 -22.17 -3.67
CA HIS A 314 -9.83 -21.47 -3.77
C HIS A 314 -10.60 -21.69 -5.09
N ASP A 315 -9.87 -21.75 -6.21
CA ASP A 315 -10.48 -21.98 -7.51
C ASP A 315 -10.85 -23.47 -7.66
N HIS A 316 -12.10 -23.75 -8.03
CA HIS A 316 -12.67 -25.10 -8.17
C HIS A 316 -12.11 -25.91 -9.37
N ASN A 317 -10.80 -25.89 -9.61
CA ASN A 317 -10.12 -26.44 -10.77
C ASN A 317 -8.62 -26.67 -10.49
N LEU A 318 -7.92 -27.22 -11.49
CA LEU A 318 -6.47 -27.41 -11.45
C LEU A 318 -5.78 -26.46 -12.43
N GLN A 319 -4.76 -25.72 -11.98
CA GLN A 319 -4.01 -24.81 -12.85
C GLN A 319 -2.53 -24.74 -12.50
N TYR A 320 -1.70 -24.57 -13.52
CA TYR A 320 -0.34 -24.05 -13.39
C TYR A 320 -0.26 -22.70 -14.11
N VAL A 321 0.00 -21.64 -13.35
CA VAL A 321 0.11 -20.26 -13.83
C VAL A 321 1.54 -19.79 -13.59
N ASN A 322 2.26 -19.48 -14.67
CA ASN A 322 3.63 -18.95 -14.61
C ASN A 322 3.67 -17.59 -15.30
N LYS A 323 3.73 -16.53 -14.49
CA LYS A 323 3.75 -15.17 -14.98
C LYS A 323 4.53 -14.29 -14.02
N GLU A 324 5.28 -13.32 -14.56
CA GLU A 324 6.05 -12.35 -13.77
C GLU A 324 7.00 -13.03 -12.76
N ASN A 325 7.65 -14.14 -13.14
CA ASN A 325 8.54 -14.95 -12.29
C ASN A 325 7.86 -15.66 -11.09
N ILE A 326 6.53 -15.61 -10.98
CA ILE A 326 5.76 -16.29 -9.95
C ILE A 326 5.21 -17.61 -10.50
N LYS A 327 5.54 -18.71 -9.81
CA LYS A 327 5.08 -20.07 -10.12
C LYS A 327 3.90 -20.38 -9.19
N GLN A 328 2.68 -20.29 -9.72
CA GLN A 328 1.45 -20.54 -8.99
C GLN A 328 0.86 -21.89 -9.41
N ILE A 329 0.60 -22.74 -8.42
CA ILE A 329 -0.11 -24.02 -8.56
C ILE A 329 -1.46 -23.87 -7.88
N ILE A 330 -2.54 -24.15 -8.59
CA ILE A 330 -3.90 -24.18 -8.05
C ILE A 330 -4.38 -25.63 -8.08
N SER A 331 -4.80 -26.15 -6.94
CA SER A 331 -5.27 -27.52 -6.78
C SER A 331 -6.57 -27.59 -5.97
N GLY A 332 -7.58 -26.80 -6.35
CA GLY A 332 -8.86 -26.67 -5.64
C GLY A 332 -9.98 -27.53 -6.20
N ALA A 333 -9.69 -28.72 -6.74
CA ALA A 333 -10.70 -29.56 -7.40
C ALA A 333 -11.01 -30.84 -6.61
N GLY A 334 -10.87 -30.81 -5.28
CA GLY A 334 -11.03 -31.98 -4.41
C GLY A 334 -12.45 -32.51 -4.37
N SER A 335 -13.45 -31.63 -4.41
CA SER A 335 -14.88 -32.00 -4.38
C SER A 335 -15.74 -31.27 -5.41
N LYS A 336 -15.47 -29.99 -5.73
CA LYS A 336 -16.18 -29.27 -6.80
C LYS A 336 -15.34 -29.13 -8.07
N SER A 337 -16.00 -28.72 -9.15
CA SER A 337 -15.37 -28.54 -10.46
C SER A 337 -15.95 -27.34 -11.22
N GLU A 338 -15.09 -26.47 -11.74
CA GLU A 338 -15.45 -25.35 -12.59
C GLU A 338 -14.47 -25.20 -13.76
N ALA A 339 -14.92 -24.56 -14.83
CA ALA A 339 -14.11 -24.33 -16.02
C ALA A 339 -12.94 -23.36 -15.77
N ALA A 340 -11.81 -23.62 -16.43
CA ALA A 340 -10.63 -22.75 -16.47
C ALA A 340 -10.02 -22.69 -17.88
N ARG A 341 -9.02 -21.83 -18.10
CA ARG A 341 -8.26 -21.80 -19.36
C ARG A 341 -6.76 -21.53 -19.17
N ALA A 342 -5.95 -22.05 -20.08
CA ALA A 342 -4.53 -21.70 -20.18
C ALA A 342 -4.38 -20.46 -21.08
N ILE A 343 -3.70 -19.41 -20.62
CA ILE A 343 -3.56 -18.14 -21.35
C ILE A 343 -2.13 -17.92 -21.82
N ASN A 344 -1.15 -18.15 -20.95
CA ASN A 344 0.27 -17.93 -21.24
C ASN A 344 0.94 -19.21 -21.78
N PRO A 345 2.12 -19.09 -22.41
CA PRO A 345 2.71 -20.16 -23.20
C PRO A 345 3.05 -21.43 -22.43
N THR A 346 3.41 -21.34 -21.14
CA THR A 346 3.83 -22.48 -20.32
C THR A 346 2.77 -22.89 -19.29
N GLU A 347 1.53 -22.44 -19.44
CA GLU A 347 0.45 -22.69 -18.47
C GLU A 347 -0.29 -24.00 -18.73
N PHE A 348 -0.98 -24.48 -17.69
CA PHE A 348 -1.90 -25.61 -17.77
C PHE A 348 -3.18 -25.28 -17.02
N SER A 349 -4.32 -25.79 -17.49
CA SER A 349 -5.59 -25.74 -16.77
C SER A 349 -6.45 -26.97 -17.02
N TYR A 350 -7.17 -27.45 -16.01
CA TYR A 350 -8.17 -28.51 -16.11
C TYR A 350 -9.34 -28.23 -15.16
N GLY A 351 -10.57 -28.26 -15.68
CA GLY A 351 -11.77 -27.92 -14.90
C GLY A 351 -12.55 -29.12 -14.37
N GLY A 352 -11.95 -30.30 -14.28
CA GLY A 352 -12.52 -31.48 -13.61
C GLY A 352 -11.86 -31.76 -12.27
N ASN A 353 -12.40 -32.72 -11.51
CA ASN A 353 -11.86 -33.09 -10.19
C ASN A 353 -10.49 -33.77 -10.27
N GLY A 354 -9.68 -33.55 -9.24
CA GLY A 354 -8.34 -34.11 -9.15
C GLY A 354 -7.47 -33.45 -8.08
N TYR A 355 -6.17 -33.68 -8.16
CA TYR A 355 -5.19 -33.17 -7.21
C TYR A 355 -3.83 -32.92 -7.89
N ALA A 356 -2.91 -32.24 -7.20
CA ALA A 356 -1.55 -31.99 -7.70
C ALA A 356 -0.48 -32.57 -6.76
N THR A 357 0.70 -32.85 -7.31
CA THR A 357 1.89 -33.19 -6.52
C THR A 357 3.05 -32.27 -6.88
N LEU A 358 3.71 -31.73 -5.87
CA LEU A 358 4.94 -30.97 -6.01
C LEU A 358 6.12 -31.82 -5.50
N THR A 359 7.01 -32.20 -6.38
CA THR A 359 8.22 -32.96 -6.05
C THR A 359 9.42 -32.04 -5.98
N LEU A 360 10.09 -32.03 -4.83
CA LEU A 360 11.31 -31.28 -4.57
C LEU A 360 12.51 -32.22 -4.62
N PHE A 361 13.56 -31.83 -5.34
CA PHE A 361 14.76 -32.64 -5.53
C PHE A 361 15.92 -32.12 -4.68
N LYS A 362 16.86 -33.02 -4.32
CA LYS A 362 18.06 -32.63 -3.54
C LYS A 362 18.99 -31.67 -4.29
N SER A 363 18.87 -31.60 -5.61
CA SER A 363 19.58 -30.64 -6.47
C SER A 363 19.07 -29.20 -6.31
N GLY A 364 17.88 -29.00 -5.75
CA GLY A 364 17.15 -27.72 -5.77
C GLY A 364 16.11 -27.62 -6.88
N ASP A 365 16.03 -28.61 -7.78
CA ASP A 365 14.98 -28.67 -8.80
C ASP A 365 13.60 -28.89 -8.18
N ALA A 366 12.55 -28.45 -8.87
CA ALA A 366 11.17 -28.68 -8.47
C ALA A 366 10.30 -29.04 -9.68
N LYS A 367 9.42 -30.03 -9.52
CA LYS A 367 8.51 -30.51 -10.56
C LYS A 367 7.09 -30.60 -10.05
N VAL A 368 6.12 -30.16 -10.85
CA VAL A 368 4.69 -30.30 -10.56
C VAL A 368 4.07 -31.36 -11.48
N SER A 369 3.19 -32.19 -10.94
CA SER A 369 2.38 -33.14 -11.70
C SER A 369 0.90 -33.00 -11.28
N PHE A 370 -0.02 -32.97 -12.24
CA PHE A 370 -1.47 -32.87 -11.99
C PHE A 370 -2.18 -34.17 -12.38
N PHE A 371 -3.07 -34.63 -11.52
CA PHE A 371 -3.82 -35.87 -11.69
C PHE A 371 -5.32 -35.58 -11.70
N GLY A 372 -6.02 -36.07 -12.73
CA GLY A 372 -7.47 -36.00 -12.84
C GLY A 372 -8.16 -37.30 -12.50
N ASN A 373 -9.42 -37.23 -12.06
CA ASN A 373 -10.32 -38.36 -11.97
C ASN A 373 -11.11 -38.49 -13.29
N GLU A 374 -10.76 -39.49 -14.12
CA GLU A 374 -11.55 -39.86 -15.31
C GLU A 374 -12.14 -41.27 -15.11
N ASN A 375 -13.46 -41.37 -14.94
CA ASN A 375 -14.18 -42.63 -14.72
C ASN A 375 -13.62 -43.46 -13.54
N ASN A 376 -13.39 -42.83 -12.38
CA ASN A 376 -12.84 -43.45 -11.17
C ASN A 376 -11.43 -44.04 -11.36
N LYS A 377 -10.67 -43.49 -12.30
CA LYS A 377 -9.26 -43.82 -12.53
C LYS A 377 -8.42 -42.56 -12.50
N GLU A 378 -7.28 -42.66 -11.83
CA GLU A 378 -6.25 -41.63 -11.83
C GLU A 378 -5.63 -41.50 -13.23
N LYS A 379 -5.62 -40.29 -13.77
CA LYS A 379 -4.94 -39.95 -15.03
C LYS A 379 -3.96 -38.81 -14.79
N LEU A 380 -2.69 -39.00 -15.17
CA LEU A 380 -1.73 -37.90 -15.24
C LEU A 380 -2.13 -36.98 -16.39
N LEU A 381 -2.41 -35.71 -16.08
CA LEU A 381 -2.88 -34.71 -17.04
C LEU A 381 -1.77 -33.80 -17.54
N PHE A 382 -0.82 -33.48 -16.67
CA PHE A 382 0.27 -32.55 -16.92
C PHE A 382 1.43 -32.80 -15.97
N GLU A 383 2.65 -32.67 -16.46
CA GLU A 383 3.87 -32.69 -15.67
C GLU A 383 4.83 -31.62 -16.21
N HIS A 384 5.46 -30.84 -15.31
CA HIS A 384 6.35 -29.75 -15.72
C HIS A 384 7.41 -29.45 -14.66
N GLU A 385 8.64 -29.24 -15.10
CA GLU A 385 9.73 -28.77 -14.25
C GLU A 385 9.62 -27.24 -14.07
N ILE A 386 9.48 -26.79 -12.83
CA ILE A 386 9.14 -25.39 -12.50
C ILE A 386 10.31 -24.61 -11.88
N ILE A 387 11.36 -25.30 -11.42
CA ILE A 387 12.65 -24.74 -11.00
C ILE A 387 13.76 -25.65 -11.51
N LYS A 388 14.75 -25.07 -12.20
CA LYS A 388 16.01 -25.72 -12.65
C LYS A 388 17.20 -25.12 -11.88
N ALA A 389 17.88 -25.92 -11.06
CA ALA A 389 19.00 -25.54 -10.20
C ALA A 389 20.26 -25.07 -10.96
N LYS A 390 20.36 -25.41 -12.26
CA LYS A 390 21.51 -25.07 -13.14
C LYS A 390 21.61 -23.61 -13.56
N GLU A 391 20.63 -22.75 -13.29
CA GLU A 391 20.71 -21.31 -13.64
C GLU A 391 21.52 -20.47 -12.63
N ILE A 392 22.01 -21.06 -11.55
CA ILE A 392 22.94 -20.40 -10.62
C ILE A 392 24.35 -20.66 -11.17
N ASN A 393 24.91 -19.64 -11.83
CA ASN A 393 26.25 -19.70 -12.41
C ASN A 393 27.30 -19.83 -11.29
N TRP A 394 27.66 -21.06 -10.94
CA TRP A 394 28.74 -21.36 -9.99
C TRP A 394 30.04 -20.84 -10.60
N ALA A 395 30.66 -19.90 -9.90
CA ALA A 395 31.77 -19.08 -10.37
C ALA A 395 32.80 -19.87 -11.21
N ALA A 396 33.09 -19.34 -12.40
CA ALA A 396 34.34 -19.61 -13.09
C ALA A 396 35.50 -19.45 -12.09
N THR A 397 36.55 -20.27 -12.21
CA THR A 397 37.77 -20.18 -11.39
C THR A 397 38.31 -18.75 -11.41
N VAL A 398 37.98 -17.96 -10.38
CA VAL A 398 38.45 -16.58 -10.24
C VAL A 398 39.87 -16.62 -9.68
N GLU A 399 40.76 -15.83 -10.26
CA GLU A 399 42.13 -15.66 -9.78
C GLU A 399 42.12 -15.19 -8.33
N ASN A 400 42.82 -15.90 -7.43
CA ASN A 400 42.76 -15.66 -5.98
C ASN A 400 44.03 -14.98 -5.46
N LYS A 401 44.66 -14.14 -6.29
CA LYS A 401 45.83 -13.32 -5.94
C LYS A 401 45.53 -11.86 -6.27
N PHE A 402 45.64 -10.99 -5.27
CA PHE A 402 45.29 -9.59 -5.41
C PHE A 402 46.39 -8.70 -4.81
N PRO A 403 46.61 -7.47 -5.33
CA PRO A 403 47.51 -6.52 -4.70
C PRO A 403 47.00 -6.11 -3.31
N ALA A 404 47.91 -5.74 -2.40
CA ALA A 404 47.57 -5.39 -1.01
C ALA A 404 46.65 -4.14 -0.91
N THR A 405 46.71 -3.27 -1.91
CA THR A 405 45.87 -2.08 -2.03
C THR A 405 45.41 -1.90 -3.47
N VAL A 406 44.23 -1.33 -3.65
CA VAL A 406 43.67 -0.97 -4.97
C VAL A 406 43.18 0.46 -4.92
N THR A 407 43.49 1.22 -5.97
CA THR A 407 42.93 2.55 -6.20
C THR A 407 41.69 2.43 -7.08
N THR A 408 40.51 2.75 -6.53
CA THR A 408 39.23 2.65 -7.25
C THR A 408 38.21 3.65 -6.72
N SER A 409 37.07 3.80 -7.39
CA SER A 409 35.98 4.70 -6.99
C SER A 409 34.65 3.95 -6.87
N ILE A 410 33.67 4.55 -6.19
CA ILE A 410 32.33 3.94 -6.00
C ILE A 410 31.57 3.95 -7.33
N TYR A 411 31.61 5.08 -8.03
CA TYR A 411 30.99 5.32 -9.33
C TYR A 411 32.04 5.61 -10.39
N SER A 412 31.71 5.34 -11.65
CA SER A 412 32.51 5.84 -12.77
C SER A 412 32.37 7.36 -12.89
N THR A 413 33.38 8.02 -13.49
CA THR A 413 33.36 9.47 -13.76
C THR A 413 32.12 9.87 -14.57
N LYS A 414 31.73 9.05 -15.55
CA LYS A 414 30.51 9.24 -16.37
C LYS A 414 29.22 9.32 -15.56
N MET A 415 29.11 8.58 -14.46
CA MET A 415 27.90 8.63 -13.61
C MET A 415 27.79 9.95 -12.85
N THR A 416 28.92 10.54 -12.46
CA THR A 416 28.99 11.76 -11.65
C THR A 416 29.14 13.05 -12.47
N ASP A 417 29.53 12.95 -13.73
CA ASP A 417 29.67 14.11 -14.60
C ASP A 417 28.29 14.60 -15.07
N LYS A 418 27.98 15.86 -14.76
CA LYS A 418 26.69 16.50 -15.00
C LYS A 418 26.91 17.91 -15.52
N SER A 419 26.03 18.34 -16.43
CA SER A 419 26.05 19.70 -16.98
C SER A 419 25.79 20.75 -15.91
N LEU A 420 26.21 21.99 -16.17
CA LEU A 420 25.96 23.13 -15.29
C LEU A 420 24.46 23.34 -15.03
N PHE A 421 23.62 23.15 -16.05
CA PHE A 421 22.17 23.25 -15.92
C PHE A 421 21.58 22.18 -14.98
N HIS A 422 22.03 20.93 -15.09
CA HIS A 422 21.61 19.86 -14.18
C HIS A 422 22.02 20.18 -12.74
N LYS A 423 23.27 20.65 -12.54
CA LYS A 423 23.78 21.06 -11.23
C LYS A 423 23.05 22.26 -10.64
N PHE A 424 22.58 23.20 -11.45
CA PHE A 424 21.76 24.33 -11.01
C PHE A 424 20.39 23.86 -10.49
N LEU A 425 19.71 22.97 -11.22
CA LEU A 425 18.39 22.47 -10.83
C LEU A 425 18.46 21.51 -9.64
N PHE A 426 19.34 20.52 -9.72
CA PHE A 426 19.36 19.40 -8.79
C PHE A 426 20.44 19.50 -7.73
N GLY A 427 21.45 20.36 -7.87
CA GLY A 427 22.47 20.61 -6.84
C GLY A 427 23.85 20.12 -7.24
N GLN A 428 24.89 20.44 -6.46
CA GLN A 428 26.25 19.92 -6.64
C GLN A 428 26.48 18.63 -5.83
N HIS A 429 25.79 18.51 -4.68
CA HIS A 429 25.89 17.37 -3.76
C HIS A 429 27.34 17.05 -3.37
N TYR A 430 27.62 15.76 -3.11
CA TYR A 430 28.94 15.17 -2.87
C TYR A 430 29.43 14.30 -4.05
N ARG A 431 28.87 14.47 -5.27
CA ARG A 431 29.18 13.64 -6.46
C ARG A 431 30.66 13.39 -6.69
N LYS A 432 31.50 14.42 -6.51
CA LYS A 432 32.94 14.30 -6.76
C LYS A 432 33.59 13.16 -5.95
N TYR A 433 33.10 12.88 -4.73
CA TYR A 433 33.66 11.84 -3.87
C TYR A 433 33.22 10.42 -4.26
N TYR A 434 32.16 10.28 -5.04
CA TYR A 434 31.74 8.98 -5.55
C TYR A 434 32.62 8.52 -6.72
N SER A 435 33.16 9.44 -7.51
CA SER A 435 34.06 9.14 -8.62
C SER A 435 35.53 9.48 -8.37
N LEU A 436 35.86 9.99 -7.17
CA LEU A 436 37.24 10.20 -6.76
C LEU A 436 37.90 8.83 -6.51
N PRO A 437 39.04 8.53 -7.17
CA PRO A 437 39.79 7.31 -6.87
C PRO A 437 40.35 7.36 -5.44
N ILE A 438 40.03 6.34 -4.66
CA ILE A 438 40.46 6.16 -3.28
C ILE A 438 41.41 4.97 -3.21
N ASN A 439 42.55 5.15 -2.55
CA ASN A 439 43.43 4.04 -2.21
C ASN A 439 42.86 3.24 -1.03
N ALA A 440 42.30 2.06 -1.31
CA ALA A 440 41.70 1.18 -0.30
C ALA A 440 42.52 -0.09 -0.09
N LYS A 441 42.50 -0.62 1.14
CA LYS A 441 43.10 -1.92 1.45
C LYS A 441 42.28 -3.02 0.80
N THR A 442 42.94 -3.93 0.10
CA THR A 442 42.29 -5.10 -0.47
C THR A 442 42.15 -6.17 0.61
N ALA A 443 40.95 -6.76 0.74
CA ALA A 443 40.69 -7.82 1.69
C ALA A 443 39.99 -9.01 1.04
N THR A 444 40.39 -10.22 1.43
CA THR A 444 39.73 -11.47 1.07
C THR A 444 38.97 -12.01 2.28
N LEU A 445 37.83 -12.69 2.06
CA LEU A 445 37.01 -13.18 3.17
C LEU A 445 37.78 -14.20 4.03
N ASP A 446 38.63 -15.03 3.43
CA ASP A 446 39.45 -16.02 4.13
C ASP A 446 40.53 -15.44 5.07
N THR A 447 40.90 -14.16 4.90
CA THR A 447 41.87 -13.48 5.78
C THR A 447 41.24 -12.43 6.69
N LEU A 448 40.14 -11.81 6.27
CA LEU A 448 39.45 -10.77 7.06
C LEU A 448 38.93 -11.37 8.37
N MET A 449 39.13 -10.68 9.50
CA MET A 449 38.69 -11.10 10.84
C MET A 449 39.02 -12.56 11.23
N GLY A 450 40.14 -13.11 10.72
CA GLY A 450 40.55 -14.50 10.99
C GLY A 450 39.89 -15.56 10.10
N GLY A 451 39.15 -15.15 9.06
CA GLY A 451 38.52 -16.02 8.07
C GLY A 451 37.00 -15.98 8.13
N LEU A 452 36.41 -14.97 7.49
CA LEU A 452 34.98 -14.82 7.30
C LEU A 452 34.41 -15.81 6.28
N LYS A 453 33.19 -16.28 6.56
CA LYS A 453 32.39 -17.11 5.65
C LYS A 453 31.09 -16.41 5.30
N PRO A 454 30.68 -16.37 4.03
CA PRO A 454 29.41 -15.79 3.65
C PRO A 454 28.25 -16.65 4.16
N ILE A 455 27.17 -16.00 4.61
CA ILE A 455 25.97 -16.64 5.16
C ILE A 455 24.79 -16.45 4.20
N ARG A 456 24.38 -15.19 3.97
CA ARG A 456 23.24 -14.84 3.12
C ARG A 456 23.28 -13.37 2.73
N GLU A 457 22.58 -13.04 1.65
CA GLU A 457 22.34 -11.64 1.29
C GLU A 457 21.46 -10.97 2.34
N GLY A 458 21.57 -9.65 2.41
CA GLY A 458 20.70 -8.82 3.21
C GLY A 458 20.80 -7.38 2.73
N GLY A 459 20.27 -6.48 3.55
CA GLY A 459 20.23 -5.06 3.25
C GLY A 459 18.77 -4.61 3.16
N GLY A 460 18.53 -3.39 3.63
CA GLY A 460 17.19 -2.81 3.64
C GLY A 460 16.80 -2.25 2.27
N HIS A 461 15.95 -1.25 2.30
CA HIS A 461 15.35 -0.63 1.11
C HIS A 461 16.33 0.03 0.11
N GLN A 462 17.63 0.12 0.38
CA GLN A 462 18.58 0.85 -0.51
C GLN A 462 19.97 0.20 -0.62
N SER A 463 20.36 -0.58 0.38
CA SER A 463 21.72 -1.10 0.52
C SER A 463 21.75 -2.56 0.10
N VAL A 464 22.79 -2.96 -0.64
CA VAL A 464 23.08 -4.37 -0.92
C VAL A 464 24.19 -4.80 0.04
N SER A 465 23.92 -5.80 0.87
CA SER A 465 24.87 -6.27 1.89
C SER A 465 24.93 -7.78 1.96
N LEU A 466 26.07 -8.30 2.39
CA LEU A 466 26.28 -9.72 2.65
C LEU A 466 26.51 -9.91 4.14
N ARG A 467 25.74 -10.80 4.76
CA ARG A 467 26.04 -11.27 6.12
C ARG A 467 27.16 -12.29 6.03
N VAL A 468 28.19 -12.09 6.84
CA VAL A 468 29.37 -12.96 6.90
C VAL A 468 29.65 -13.29 8.36
N SER A 469 30.26 -14.44 8.65
CA SER A 469 30.56 -14.88 10.02
C SER A 469 32.00 -15.30 10.17
N ASP A 470 32.62 -14.97 11.30
CA ASP A 470 33.98 -15.38 11.65
C ASP A 470 34.03 -16.83 12.18
N PRO A 471 35.22 -17.40 12.42
CA PRO A 471 35.35 -18.77 12.94
C PRO A 471 34.76 -18.99 14.35
N LYS A 472 34.52 -17.90 15.10
CA LYS A 472 33.87 -17.94 16.42
C LYS A 472 32.34 -17.82 16.33
N GLY A 473 31.79 -17.65 15.12
CA GLY A 473 30.36 -17.50 14.88
C GLY A 473 29.84 -16.07 14.96
N ARG A 474 30.71 -15.07 15.16
CA ARG A 474 30.32 -13.65 15.25
C ARG A 474 29.98 -13.12 13.87
N GLU A 475 28.87 -12.40 13.73
CA GLU A 475 28.36 -11.92 12.44
C GLU A 475 28.83 -10.50 12.12
N TYR A 476 29.15 -10.27 10.86
CA TYR A 476 29.51 -8.96 10.33
C TYR A 476 28.62 -8.66 9.11
N VAL A 477 28.46 -7.38 8.81
CA VAL A 477 27.79 -6.90 7.61
C VAL A 477 28.84 -6.36 6.65
N MET A 478 28.93 -6.94 5.46
CA MET A 478 29.72 -6.43 4.35
C MET A 478 28.79 -5.67 3.40
N ARG A 479 28.77 -4.34 3.50
CA ARG A 479 27.84 -3.46 2.78
C ARG A 479 28.55 -2.72 1.65
N ALA A 480 28.02 -2.83 0.43
CA ALA A 480 28.56 -2.05 -0.69
C ALA A 480 28.33 -0.55 -0.47
N LEU A 481 29.33 0.28 -0.74
CA LEU A 481 29.14 1.74 -0.71
C LEU A 481 28.26 2.24 -1.87
N LYS A 482 28.22 1.50 -2.97
CA LYS A 482 27.31 1.74 -4.09
C LYS A 482 25.89 1.32 -3.68
N LYS A 483 24.97 2.29 -3.62
CA LYS A 483 23.55 2.08 -3.34
C LYS A 483 22.83 1.46 -4.54
N SER A 484 21.66 0.89 -4.31
CA SER A 484 20.80 0.36 -5.37
C SER A 484 19.52 1.20 -5.51
N ALA A 485 19.45 1.98 -6.60
CA ALA A 485 18.28 2.78 -6.95
C ALA A 485 17.03 1.93 -7.23
N THR A 486 17.21 0.76 -7.82
CA THR A 486 16.11 -0.15 -8.16
C THR A 486 15.52 -0.84 -6.93
N VAL A 487 16.32 -1.17 -5.91
CA VAL A 487 15.81 -1.71 -4.63
C VAL A 487 14.92 -0.67 -3.94
N PHE A 488 15.35 0.59 -3.89
CA PHE A 488 14.59 1.68 -3.26
C PHE A 488 13.26 2.00 -3.90
N LEU A 489 13.26 2.15 -5.23
CA LEU A 489 12.02 2.39 -5.96
C LEU A 489 11.02 1.27 -5.69
N GLN A 490 11.50 0.03 -5.66
CA GLN A 490 10.65 -1.13 -5.46
C GLN A 490 10.06 -1.21 -4.04
N SER A 491 10.89 -1.00 -3.02
CA SER A 491 10.49 -1.24 -1.62
C SER A 491 9.86 -0.03 -0.94
N VAL A 492 10.10 1.20 -1.42
CA VAL A 492 9.58 2.43 -0.80
C VAL A 492 8.49 3.10 -1.64
N ALA A 493 8.73 3.28 -2.94
CA ALA A 493 7.82 4.04 -3.80
C ALA A 493 6.73 3.18 -4.47
N PHE A 494 7.06 1.92 -4.78
CA PHE A 494 6.23 1.06 -5.62
C PHE A 494 6.03 -0.33 -5.00
N LYS A 495 5.52 -0.36 -3.79
CA LYS A 495 5.31 -1.63 -3.09
C LYS A 495 4.20 -2.52 -3.74
N ASP A 496 3.35 -1.99 -4.65
CA ASP A 496 2.14 -2.65 -5.20
C ASP A 496 2.16 -3.33 -6.60
N GLN A 497 3.24 -3.51 -7.36
CA GLN A 497 4.07 -2.46 -7.91
C GLN A 497 5.44 -2.91 -8.45
N TYR A 498 5.64 -4.08 -9.08
CA TYR A 498 7.00 -4.38 -9.57
C TYR A 498 7.44 -3.58 -10.78
N VAL A 499 8.49 -2.79 -10.57
CA VAL A 499 8.95 -1.76 -11.52
C VAL A 499 10.46 -1.81 -11.77
N VAL A 500 11.24 -2.65 -11.08
CA VAL A 500 12.71 -2.69 -11.22
C VAL A 500 13.16 -2.70 -12.68
N ASN A 501 12.62 -3.62 -13.49
CA ASN A 501 12.98 -3.77 -14.90
C ASN A 501 12.59 -2.54 -15.76
N ASP A 502 11.61 -1.75 -15.30
CA ASP A 502 11.21 -0.51 -15.98
C ASP A 502 12.13 0.66 -15.64
N PHE A 503 12.90 0.56 -14.56
CA PHE A 503 13.83 1.58 -14.08
C PHE A 503 15.31 1.28 -14.37
N GLU A 504 15.70 0.05 -14.71
CA GLU A 504 17.08 -0.25 -15.13
C GLU A 504 17.50 0.55 -16.39
N ASP A 505 18.71 1.11 -16.34
CA ASP A 505 19.32 1.95 -17.38
C ASP A 505 18.48 3.18 -17.78
N THR A 506 17.70 3.72 -16.83
CA THR A 506 16.82 4.88 -17.05
C THR A 506 17.41 6.18 -16.54
N TYR A 507 16.87 7.32 -16.99
CA TYR A 507 17.24 8.61 -16.37
C TYR A 507 16.79 8.63 -14.90
N ALA A 508 15.63 8.06 -14.57
CA ALA A 508 15.12 7.97 -13.20
C ALA A 508 16.09 7.25 -12.26
N GLU A 509 16.62 6.10 -12.68
CA GLU A 509 17.65 5.39 -11.93
C GLU A 509 18.95 6.19 -11.85
N ASN A 510 19.40 6.81 -12.95
CA ASN A 510 20.56 7.71 -12.94
C ASN A 510 20.36 8.92 -12.03
N PHE A 511 19.14 9.45 -11.94
CA PHE A 511 18.76 10.53 -11.04
C PHE A 511 18.75 10.06 -9.58
N LEU A 512 18.35 8.82 -9.30
CA LEU A 512 18.45 8.28 -7.95
C LEU A 512 19.90 7.99 -7.55
N PHE A 513 20.73 7.46 -8.44
CA PHE A 513 22.17 7.37 -8.19
C PHE A 513 22.77 8.74 -7.91
N ASP A 514 22.32 9.76 -8.64
CA ASP A 514 22.68 11.16 -8.41
C ASP A 514 22.19 11.66 -7.04
N PHE A 515 20.92 11.42 -6.72
CA PHE A 515 20.30 11.76 -5.45
C PHE A 515 21.01 11.10 -4.27
N TYR A 516 21.48 9.86 -4.39
CA TYR A 516 22.28 9.21 -3.34
C TYR A 516 23.61 9.89 -3.08
N THR A 517 24.10 10.70 -4.02
CA THR A 517 25.29 11.52 -3.77
C THR A 517 25.02 12.73 -2.89
N THR A 518 23.78 12.96 -2.45
CA THR A 518 23.45 13.95 -1.41
C THR A 518 24.02 13.56 -0.05
N SER A 519 24.25 12.27 0.21
CA SER A 519 25.03 11.78 1.36
C SER A 519 26.51 11.73 1.04
N HIS A 520 27.37 12.01 2.02
CA HIS A 520 28.81 11.86 1.82
C HIS A 520 29.21 10.40 2.05
N PRO A 521 29.86 9.71 1.08
CA PRO A 521 30.00 8.26 1.13
C PRO A 521 30.95 7.75 2.22
N TYR A 522 31.82 8.62 2.72
CA TYR A 522 32.84 8.27 3.72
C TYR A 522 32.61 8.87 5.11
N THR A 523 31.71 9.84 5.30
CA THR A 523 31.51 10.41 6.66
C THR A 523 30.99 9.42 7.71
N PRO A 524 30.24 8.35 7.38
CA PRO A 524 29.81 7.37 8.39
C PRO A 524 30.97 6.75 9.17
N PHE A 525 32.16 6.63 8.55
CA PHE A 525 33.36 6.08 9.19
C PHE A 525 33.87 6.92 10.38
N ALA A 526 33.57 8.22 10.41
CA ALA A 526 33.99 9.12 11.49
C ALA A 526 33.03 9.09 12.70
N VAL A 527 31.80 8.58 12.53
CA VAL A 527 30.75 8.70 13.54
C VAL A 527 31.03 7.87 14.79
N GLY A 528 31.54 6.64 14.62
CA GLY A 528 31.91 5.76 15.75
C GLY A 528 32.92 6.40 16.70
N SER A 529 34.00 6.99 16.15
CA SER A 529 35.02 7.65 16.96
C SER A 529 34.52 8.87 17.76
N MET A 530 33.45 9.54 17.30
CA MET A 530 32.79 10.59 18.08
C MET A 530 31.85 10.02 19.13
N ALA A 531 31.11 8.95 18.80
CA ALA A 531 30.22 8.25 19.72
C ALA A 531 30.99 7.67 20.93
N ASP A 532 32.16 7.09 20.70
CA ASP A 532 33.10 6.62 21.72
C ASP A 532 33.38 7.66 22.80
N LYS A 533 33.58 8.93 22.39
CA LYS A 533 33.98 10.04 23.29
C LYS A 533 32.90 10.46 24.26
N ILE A 534 31.64 10.15 23.94
CA ILE A 534 30.48 10.44 24.76
C ILE A 534 29.84 9.16 25.32
N GLY A 535 30.54 8.03 25.19
CA GLY A 535 30.11 6.74 25.73
C GLY A 535 28.79 6.25 25.14
N LEU A 536 28.54 6.49 23.86
CA LEU A 536 27.42 5.87 23.14
C LEU A 536 27.86 4.55 22.54
N ALA A 537 27.01 3.53 22.56
CA ALA A 537 27.26 2.30 21.82
C ALA A 537 27.26 2.57 20.30
N HIS A 538 28.11 1.86 19.55
CA HIS A 538 28.21 2.01 18.09
C HIS A 538 28.86 0.79 17.44
N THR A 539 28.77 0.70 16.11
CA THR A 539 29.57 -0.22 15.29
C THR A 539 30.88 0.43 14.86
N ASN A 540 31.83 -0.38 14.38
CA ASN A 540 33.14 0.07 13.90
C ASN A 540 33.29 -0.20 12.39
N PRO A 541 32.67 0.62 11.52
CA PRO A 541 32.79 0.43 10.09
C PRO A 541 34.24 0.63 9.63
N ILE A 542 34.72 -0.26 8.76
CA ILE A 542 36.04 -0.16 8.12
C ILE A 542 35.89 -0.29 6.61
N LEU A 543 36.61 0.54 5.87
CA LEU A 543 36.62 0.55 4.40
C LEU A 543 37.59 -0.51 3.84
N TYR A 544 37.08 -1.37 2.96
CA TYR A 544 37.87 -2.33 2.20
C TYR A 544 37.50 -2.31 0.72
N TYR A 545 38.45 -2.66 -0.14
CA TYR A 545 38.15 -3.17 -1.47
C TYR A 545 38.07 -4.70 -1.39
N ILE A 546 36.96 -5.28 -1.81
CA ILE A 546 36.78 -6.74 -1.79
C ILE A 546 36.64 -7.20 -3.23
N PRO A 547 37.63 -7.90 -3.81
CA PRO A 547 37.56 -8.41 -5.16
C PRO A 547 36.59 -9.60 -5.24
N LYS A 548 36.14 -9.92 -6.46
CA LYS A 548 35.58 -11.25 -6.72
C LYS A 548 36.63 -12.30 -6.39
N GLN A 549 36.23 -13.33 -5.65
CA GLN A 549 37.15 -14.28 -5.03
C GLN A 549 36.45 -15.60 -4.73
N ASN A 550 37.22 -16.68 -4.58
CA ASN A 550 36.66 -18.01 -4.28
C ASN A 550 35.88 -18.03 -2.95
N GLY A 551 36.30 -17.23 -1.96
CA GLY A 551 35.65 -17.14 -0.65
C GLY A 551 34.20 -16.63 -0.69
N LEU A 552 33.81 -15.89 -1.74
CA LEU A 552 32.43 -15.39 -1.92
C LEU A 552 31.46 -16.47 -2.45
N LYS A 553 31.97 -17.58 -3.01
CA LYS A 553 31.15 -18.68 -3.55
C LYS A 553 30.05 -18.20 -4.51
N GLU A 554 28.79 -18.58 -4.30
CA GLU A 554 27.61 -18.17 -5.08
C GLU A 554 27.36 -16.65 -5.08
N PHE A 555 27.81 -15.95 -4.03
CA PHE A 555 27.63 -14.51 -3.88
C PHE A 555 28.52 -13.69 -4.83
N ASN A 556 29.46 -14.31 -5.58
CA ASN A 556 30.21 -13.62 -6.65
C ASN A 556 29.32 -13.06 -7.78
N SER A 557 28.07 -13.51 -7.86
CA SER A 557 27.06 -12.98 -8.78
C SER A 557 26.73 -11.52 -8.47
N ASN A 558 26.56 -11.18 -7.18
CA ASN A 558 26.12 -9.85 -6.72
C ASN A 558 27.19 -9.07 -5.93
N PHE A 559 28.27 -9.74 -5.50
CA PHE A 559 29.33 -9.15 -4.66
C PHE A 559 30.72 -9.32 -5.26
N GLY A 560 31.63 -8.42 -4.87
CA GLY A 560 33.02 -8.38 -5.32
C GLY A 560 33.29 -7.20 -6.28
N ASP A 561 34.57 -6.87 -6.42
CA ASP A 561 35.14 -5.80 -7.25
C ASP A 561 34.61 -4.39 -6.91
N GLN A 562 34.32 -4.13 -5.64
CA GLN A 562 33.76 -2.86 -5.16
C GLN A 562 34.34 -2.44 -3.80
N LEU A 563 34.08 -1.20 -3.42
CA LEU A 563 34.34 -0.69 -2.08
C LEU A 563 33.20 -1.10 -1.13
N TYR A 564 33.59 -1.71 -0.02
CA TYR A 564 32.70 -2.20 1.02
C TYR A 564 33.00 -1.53 2.36
N MET A 565 31.94 -1.20 3.08
CA MET A 565 31.97 -0.95 4.50
C MET A 565 31.73 -2.29 5.21
N VAL A 566 32.69 -2.73 6.02
CA VAL A 566 32.55 -3.92 6.86
C VAL A 566 32.44 -3.49 8.31
N GLU A 567 31.36 -3.87 8.98
CA GLU A 567 31.06 -3.53 10.36
C GLU A 567 30.51 -4.73 11.14
N GLU A 568 30.64 -4.72 12.46
CA GLU A 568 29.98 -5.70 13.33
C GLU A 568 28.47 -5.66 13.12
N ARG A 569 27.81 -6.81 13.12
CA ARG A 569 26.35 -6.88 13.20
C ARG A 569 25.96 -6.97 14.67
N PRO A 570 25.30 -5.94 15.26
CA PRO A 570 24.87 -6.03 16.67
C PRO A 570 23.78 -7.09 16.80
N ALA A 571 24.13 -8.23 17.38
CA ALA A 571 23.26 -9.38 17.61
C ALA A 571 23.77 -10.22 18.79
N ASP A 572 23.02 -11.23 19.19
CA ASP A 572 23.29 -12.18 20.28
C ASP A 572 24.64 -12.92 20.17
N ASN A 573 25.30 -12.89 19.01
CA ASN A 573 26.63 -13.42 18.78
C ASN A 573 27.77 -12.39 18.90
N HIS A 574 27.53 -11.19 19.45
CA HIS A 574 28.52 -10.13 19.68
C HIS A 574 28.56 -9.62 21.14
N LEU A 575 28.26 -10.48 22.10
CA LEU A 575 28.18 -10.11 23.53
C LEU A 575 29.54 -9.73 24.14
N ASP A 576 30.66 -10.14 23.53
CA ASP A 576 32.02 -9.77 23.93
C ASP A 576 32.47 -8.39 23.40
N GLY A 577 31.64 -7.74 22.58
CA GLY A 577 31.91 -6.43 22.01
C GLY A 577 31.85 -5.30 23.05
N LYS A 578 33.02 -4.76 23.43
CA LYS A 578 33.11 -3.63 24.38
C LYS A 578 32.32 -2.40 23.93
N ASN A 579 32.27 -2.16 22.62
CA ASN A 579 31.52 -1.07 21.97
C ASN A 579 29.98 -1.23 22.07
N PHE A 580 29.50 -2.38 22.55
CA PHE A 580 28.07 -2.62 22.84
C PHE A 580 27.76 -2.67 24.35
N GLY A 581 28.76 -2.41 25.22
CA GLY A 581 28.55 -2.34 26.67
C GLY A 581 28.60 -3.68 27.41
N ASN A 582 29.03 -4.78 26.78
CA ASN A 582 28.98 -6.16 27.31
C ASN A 582 27.56 -6.59 27.74
N PRO A 583 26.60 -6.64 26.82
CA PRO A 583 25.22 -6.98 27.13
C PRO A 583 25.04 -8.49 27.37
N THR A 584 23.94 -8.87 28.03
CA THR A 584 23.53 -10.27 28.15
C THR A 584 22.86 -10.79 26.88
N ASP A 585 22.29 -9.90 26.07
CA ASP A 585 21.66 -10.19 24.79
C ASP A 585 21.61 -8.92 23.91
N ILE A 586 21.44 -9.04 22.59
CA ILE A 586 21.20 -7.91 21.68
C ILE A 586 19.99 -8.20 20.80
N ILE A 587 18.91 -7.45 21.02
CA ILE A 587 17.61 -7.71 20.39
C ILE A 587 17.19 -6.60 19.41
N SER A 588 16.18 -6.90 18.58
CA SER A 588 15.57 -5.93 17.68
C SER A 588 14.63 -4.97 18.43
N THR A 589 14.27 -3.84 17.79
CA THR A 589 13.26 -2.92 18.36
C THR A 589 11.89 -3.58 18.51
N GLU A 590 11.53 -4.47 17.59
CA GLU A 590 10.26 -5.22 17.65
C GLU A 590 10.22 -6.14 18.88
N ASP A 591 11.27 -6.96 19.07
CA ASP A 591 11.38 -7.85 20.24
C ASP A 591 11.43 -7.06 21.55
N MET A 592 12.12 -5.92 21.54
CA MET A 592 12.19 -5.02 22.69
C MET A 592 10.81 -4.45 23.04
N MET A 593 10.04 -3.99 22.05
CA MET A 593 8.65 -3.53 22.25
C MET A 593 7.75 -4.63 22.80
N LYS A 594 7.83 -5.85 22.26
CA LYS A 594 7.12 -7.02 22.81
C LYS A 594 7.47 -7.26 24.27
N ASN A 595 8.75 -7.12 24.64
CA ASN A 595 9.16 -7.24 26.04
C ASN A 595 8.63 -6.09 26.90
N LEU A 596 8.64 -4.83 26.43
CA LEU A 596 8.07 -3.70 27.18
C LEU A 596 6.59 -3.88 27.49
N HIS A 597 5.82 -4.46 26.56
CA HIS A 597 4.41 -4.78 26.81
C HIS A 597 4.26 -6.00 27.70
N LYS A 598 5.13 -7.00 27.61
CA LYS A 598 4.97 -8.25 28.36
C LYS A 598 5.04 -8.09 29.89
N ASP A 599 5.90 -7.23 30.42
CA ASP A 599 6.19 -7.18 31.86
C ASP A 599 6.82 -5.85 32.30
N GLU A 600 6.42 -5.35 33.47
CA GLU A 600 6.89 -4.10 34.06
C GLU A 600 8.38 -4.07 34.40
N LYS A 601 9.05 -5.23 34.46
CA LYS A 601 10.49 -5.34 34.72
C LYS A 601 11.37 -4.87 33.56
N TYR A 602 10.81 -4.75 32.36
CA TYR A 602 11.53 -4.30 31.16
C TYR A 602 11.45 -2.78 31.00
N SER A 603 12.58 -2.16 30.64
CA SER A 603 12.69 -0.71 30.52
C SER A 603 13.74 -0.31 29.49
N VAL A 604 13.59 0.88 28.92
CA VAL A 604 14.64 1.53 28.12
C VAL A 604 15.43 2.48 29.03
N ASP A 605 16.74 2.55 28.86
CA ASP A 605 17.54 3.63 29.45
C ASP A 605 17.24 4.95 28.71
N GLU A 606 16.27 5.70 29.23
CA GLU A 606 15.81 6.94 28.59
C GLU A 606 16.93 8.00 28.47
N LYS A 607 17.92 8.01 29.38
CA LYS A 607 19.02 8.98 29.35
C LYS A 607 20.01 8.67 28.23
N GLU A 608 20.38 7.40 28.10
CA GLU A 608 21.22 6.94 26.99
C GLU A 608 20.50 7.11 25.64
N TYR A 609 19.18 6.89 25.60
CA TYR A 609 18.37 7.15 24.41
C TYR A 609 18.35 8.65 24.04
N ILE A 610 18.09 9.55 24.98
CA ILE A 610 18.18 11.00 24.75
C ILE A 610 19.56 11.40 24.24
N LYS A 611 20.64 10.88 24.85
CA LYS A 611 22.02 11.15 24.42
C LYS A 611 22.25 10.72 22.97
N ALA A 612 21.77 9.54 22.58
CA ALA A 612 21.83 9.05 21.20
C ALA A 612 21.02 9.94 20.23
N ARG A 613 19.78 10.31 20.60
CA ARG A 613 18.93 11.20 19.79
C ARG A 613 19.56 12.59 19.60
N LEU A 614 20.13 13.18 20.64
CA LEU A 614 20.81 14.47 20.55
C LEU A 614 22.07 14.41 19.68
N PHE A 615 22.80 13.30 19.74
CA PHE A 615 23.94 13.07 18.84
C PHE A 615 23.49 12.93 17.38
N ASP A 616 22.37 12.26 17.11
CA ASP A 616 21.77 12.19 15.76
C ASP A 616 21.40 13.58 15.23
N MET A 617 20.74 14.41 16.05
CA MET A 617 20.42 15.80 15.67
C MET A 617 21.68 16.61 15.40
N LEU A 618 22.73 16.42 16.22
CA LEU A 618 24.01 17.11 16.10
C LEU A 618 24.66 16.83 14.74
N ILE A 619 24.75 15.57 14.31
CA ILE A 619 25.32 15.17 13.01
C ILE A 619 24.33 15.32 11.83
N GLY A 620 23.06 15.64 12.12
CA GLY A 620 22.02 15.88 11.12
C GLY A 620 21.45 14.61 10.50
N ASP A 621 21.51 13.50 11.22
CA ASP A 621 21.00 12.22 10.76
C ASP A 621 19.49 12.11 11.05
N TRP A 622 18.70 12.19 9.98
CA TRP A 622 17.23 12.23 10.04
C TRP A 622 16.60 10.83 9.96
N ASP A 623 17.34 9.81 9.53
CA ASP A 623 16.81 8.49 9.18
C ASP A 623 16.88 7.53 10.37
N ARG A 624 15.92 7.66 11.28
CA ARG A 624 15.92 6.97 12.58
C ARG A 624 14.62 6.23 12.83
N HIS A 625 14.34 5.27 11.95
CA HIS A 625 13.26 4.30 12.09
C HIS A 625 13.70 3.06 12.89
N SER A 626 12.77 2.16 13.19
CA SER A 626 12.93 1.02 14.12
C SER A 626 14.11 0.08 13.79
N ASP A 627 14.39 -0.23 12.52
CA ASP A 627 15.53 -1.09 12.13
C ASP A 627 16.90 -0.42 12.29
N GLN A 628 16.96 0.91 12.48
CA GLN A 628 18.22 1.63 12.73
C GLN A 628 18.71 1.54 14.18
N TRP A 629 18.04 0.72 14.98
CA TRP A 629 18.38 0.43 16.36
C TRP A 629 18.52 -1.06 16.59
N ARG A 630 19.47 -1.41 17.45
CA ARG A 630 19.49 -2.65 18.22
C ARG A 630 19.58 -2.29 19.69
N TRP A 631 19.27 -3.23 20.57
CA TRP A 631 19.13 -2.96 21.98
C TRP A 631 19.98 -3.93 22.79
N ALA A 632 20.98 -3.40 23.48
CA ALA A 632 21.80 -4.14 24.44
C ALA A 632 20.98 -4.40 25.70
N GLU A 633 20.76 -5.67 26.02
CA GLU A 633 20.07 -6.12 27.23
C GLU A 633 21.02 -6.13 28.43
N HIS A 634 20.62 -5.49 29.53
CA HIS A 634 21.34 -5.54 30.80
C HIS A 634 20.41 -6.00 31.92
N LYS A 635 20.79 -7.08 32.61
CA LYS A 635 20.04 -7.67 33.72
C LYS A 635 20.64 -7.26 35.06
N LYS A 636 19.84 -6.67 35.94
CA LYS A 636 20.25 -6.33 37.32
C LYS A 636 19.06 -6.45 38.27
N ASP A 637 19.23 -7.17 39.37
CA ASP A 637 18.22 -7.31 40.44
C ASP A 637 16.83 -7.73 39.92
N GLY A 638 16.77 -8.60 38.91
CA GLY A 638 15.53 -9.06 38.28
C GLY A 638 14.90 -8.08 37.28
N LYS A 639 15.41 -6.85 37.15
CA LYS A 639 15.03 -5.88 36.12
C LYS A 639 15.91 -6.00 34.89
N VAL A 640 15.33 -5.65 33.75
CA VAL A 640 16.00 -5.66 32.44
C VAL A 640 15.94 -4.26 31.86
N THR A 641 17.10 -3.70 31.57
CA THR A 641 17.23 -2.38 30.96
C THR A 641 17.89 -2.50 29.59
N TYR A 642 17.27 -1.87 28.60
CA TYR A 642 17.73 -1.85 27.22
C TYR A 642 18.49 -0.56 26.94
N ILE A 643 19.74 -0.69 26.50
CA ILE A 643 20.59 0.43 26.07
C ILE A 643 20.60 0.46 24.53
N PRO A 644 20.37 1.63 23.90
CA PRO A 644 20.31 1.73 22.45
C PRO A 644 21.68 1.56 21.81
N ILE A 645 21.72 0.77 20.73
CA ILE A 645 22.84 0.62 19.80
C ILE A 645 22.36 1.14 18.43
N PRO A 646 22.59 2.43 18.13
CA PRO A 646 22.26 2.97 16.84
C PRO A 646 23.22 2.43 15.77
N ARG A 647 22.68 2.05 14.62
CA ARG A 647 23.39 1.56 13.44
C ARG A 647 23.06 2.43 12.22
N ASP A 648 23.74 2.15 11.11
CA ASP A 648 23.48 2.79 9.79
C ASP A 648 23.52 4.32 9.80
N ARG A 649 24.72 4.89 9.71
CA ARG A 649 24.95 6.34 9.80
C ARG A 649 25.06 7.01 8.42
N ASP A 650 24.41 6.45 7.40
CA ASP A 650 24.60 6.86 6.00
C ASP A 650 23.93 8.20 5.62
N GLN A 651 23.05 8.73 6.47
CA GLN A 651 22.45 10.05 6.34
C GLN A 651 23.13 11.13 7.21
N ALA A 652 24.28 10.83 7.84
CA ALA A 652 25.05 11.84 8.55
C ALA A 652 25.66 12.87 7.59
N PHE A 653 25.49 14.16 7.89
CA PHE A 653 26.05 15.29 7.13
C PHE A 653 25.52 15.47 5.69
N VAL A 654 24.28 15.05 5.43
CA VAL A 654 23.63 15.16 4.10
C VAL A 654 23.55 16.57 3.54
N LYS A 655 23.56 16.68 2.20
CA LYS A 655 23.51 17.93 1.46
C LYS A 655 22.46 17.88 0.33
N TYR A 656 21.28 18.40 0.61
CA TYR A 656 20.28 18.70 -0.43
C TYR A 656 20.45 20.16 -0.90
N ASP A 657 20.97 20.35 -2.10
CA ASP A 657 21.18 21.64 -2.76
C ASP A 657 20.53 21.67 -4.17
N GLY A 658 20.64 22.78 -4.90
CA GLY A 658 19.96 22.96 -6.19
C GLY A 658 18.57 23.57 -6.05
N THR A 659 18.18 24.40 -7.02
CA THR A 659 16.97 25.22 -6.94
C THR A 659 15.71 24.37 -6.91
N LEU A 660 15.58 23.41 -7.83
CA LEU A 660 14.39 22.56 -7.94
C LEU A 660 14.36 21.53 -6.82
N LEU A 661 15.49 20.86 -6.52
CA LEU A 661 15.53 19.86 -5.46
C LEU A 661 15.16 20.48 -4.10
N SER A 662 15.63 21.70 -3.81
CA SER A 662 15.28 22.41 -2.57
C SER A 662 13.77 22.68 -2.43
N ILE A 663 13.07 22.92 -3.55
CA ILE A 663 11.60 23.06 -3.56
C ILE A 663 10.94 21.70 -3.31
N LEU A 664 11.41 20.64 -3.99
CA LEU A 664 10.88 19.29 -3.83
C LEU A 664 11.04 18.75 -2.39
N MET A 665 12.14 19.09 -1.71
CA MET A 665 12.36 18.74 -0.30
C MET A 665 11.36 19.41 0.67
N ASN A 666 10.48 20.30 0.20
CA ASN A 666 9.38 20.82 1.01
C ASN A 666 8.07 20.01 0.88
N ILE A 667 8.00 19.05 -0.04
CA ILE A 667 6.88 18.10 -0.12
C ILE A 667 6.78 17.35 1.22
N PRO A 668 5.57 17.23 1.82
CA PRO A 668 5.39 16.62 3.13
C PRO A 668 6.15 15.33 3.36
N ALA A 669 6.12 14.40 2.39
CA ALA A 669 6.79 13.12 2.47
C ALA A 669 8.32 13.23 2.58
N LEU A 670 8.95 14.24 1.96
CA LEU A 670 10.40 14.44 1.93
C LEU A 670 10.90 15.48 2.95
N ARG A 671 9.99 16.21 3.59
CA ARG A 671 10.31 17.39 4.43
C ARG A 671 11.23 17.13 5.63
N HIS A 672 11.37 15.88 6.02
CA HIS A 672 12.27 15.43 7.09
C HIS A 672 13.73 15.32 6.65
N MET A 673 13.98 15.16 5.35
CA MET A 673 15.31 15.14 4.75
C MET A 673 15.91 16.54 4.77
N ARG A 674 16.63 16.88 5.84
CA ARG A 674 17.17 18.23 6.09
C ARG A 674 18.66 18.31 5.77
N THR A 675 19.03 19.29 4.96
CA THR A 675 20.43 19.63 4.65
C THR A 675 21.20 19.99 5.92
N PHE A 676 22.39 19.42 6.10
CA PHE A 676 23.31 19.74 7.17
C PHE A 676 23.93 21.15 7.00
N LYS A 677 23.60 22.04 7.93
CA LYS A 677 23.99 23.46 7.94
C LYS A 677 24.57 23.86 9.30
N ASN A 678 25.15 25.07 9.36
CA ASN A 678 25.69 25.67 10.59
C ASN A 678 24.70 25.70 11.76
N LYS A 679 23.40 25.74 11.46
CA LYS A 679 22.30 25.64 12.42
C LYS A 679 21.31 24.58 11.96
N ILE A 680 20.56 24.01 12.89
CA ILE A 680 19.40 23.18 12.55
C ILE A 680 18.26 24.12 12.16
N ASP A 681 17.87 24.13 10.88
CA ASP A 681 16.81 25.02 10.39
C ASP A 681 15.44 24.71 11.02
N ASN A 682 15.14 23.44 11.25
CA ASN A 682 13.87 23.02 11.82
C ASN A 682 13.98 21.66 12.54
N VAL A 683 14.02 21.69 13.87
CA VAL A 683 14.16 20.52 14.74
C VAL A 683 12.97 19.57 14.62
N LYS A 684 11.74 20.11 14.48
CA LYS A 684 10.52 19.32 14.28
C LYS A 684 10.62 18.41 13.07
N TRP A 685 10.94 18.97 11.90
CA TRP A 685 10.95 18.18 10.68
C TRP A 685 12.15 17.24 10.61
N LEU A 686 13.32 17.63 11.11
CA LEU A 686 14.50 16.75 11.19
C LEU A 686 14.16 15.45 11.95
N ASN A 687 13.33 15.55 12.99
CA ASN A 687 12.95 14.43 13.84
C ASN A 687 11.57 13.84 13.49
N ARG A 688 11.07 14.00 12.27
CA ARG A 688 9.76 13.45 11.89
C ARG A 688 9.71 11.91 11.94
N GLU A 689 10.72 11.25 11.38
CA GLU A 689 10.81 9.77 11.37
C GLU A 689 10.88 9.18 12.79
N PRO A 690 11.79 9.64 13.69
CA PRO A 690 11.90 9.10 15.05
C PRO A 690 10.76 9.53 15.98
N TYR A 691 9.94 10.53 15.63
CA TYR A 691 8.94 11.12 16.52
C TYR A 691 8.01 10.09 17.22
N PRO A 692 7.41 9.11 16.53
CA PRO A 692 6.50 8.17 17.19
C PRO A 692 7.21 7.26 18.20
N MET A 693 8.43 6.85 17.87
CA MET A 693 9.26 6.00 18.73
C MET A 693 9.81 6.77 19.93
N ASP A 694 10.21 8.03 19.74
CA ASP A 694 10.62 8.93 20.82
C ASP A 694 9.49 9.13 21.85
N LEU A 695 8.24 9.22 21.40
CA LEU A 695 7.07 9.26 22.29
C LEU A 695 6.84 7.96 23.06
N ALA A 696 7.13 6.80 22.45
CA ALA A 696 6.92 5.50 23.06
C ALA A 696 7.95 5.20 24.17
N PHE A 697 9.22 5.59 23.96
CA PHE A 697 10.30 5.23 24.88
C PHE A 697 10.49 6.24 26.02
N LEU A 698 10.25 7.53 25.77
CA LEU A 698 10.54 8.62 26.73
C LEU A 698 9.36 8.88 27.67
N ARG A 699 9.08 7.91 28.53
CA ARG A 699 7.91 7.90 29.42
C ARG A 699 8.09 8.84 30.61
N THR A 700 9.28 8.86 31.20
CA THR A 700 9.52 9.50 32.50
C THR A 700 10.30 10.81 32.41
N THR A 701 11.13 11.01 31.38
CA THR A 701 12.05 12.15 31.24
C THR A 701 11.44 13.56 31.23
N ASP A 702 12.17 14.53 31.76
CA ASP A 702 11.81 15.94 31.75
C ASP A 702 12.80 16.81 30.95
N GLU A 703 12.53 18.12 30.86
CA GLU A 703 13.41 19.05 30.11
C GLU A 703 14.84 19.10 30.68
N LYS A 704 15.01 18.88 31.99
CA LYS A 704 16.32 18.91 32.63
C LYS A 704 17.15 17.71 32.20
N ASP A 705 16.54 16.54 32.01
CA ASP A 705 17.23 15.36 31.46
C ASP A 705 17.79 15.65 30.05
N TRP A 706 16.99 16.27 29.19
CA TRP A 706 17.40 16.68 27.85
C TRP A 706 18.55 17.71 27.86
N LEU A 707 18.43 18.73 28.70
CA LEU A 707 19.47 19.75 28.86
C LEU A 707 20.75 19.15 29.45
N ALA A 708 20.64 18.21 30.39
CA ALA A 708 21.79 17.53 30.99
C ALA A 708 22.54 16.69 29.96
N GLN A 709 21.86 15.91 29.12
CA GLN A 709 22.51 15.13 28.07
C GLN A 709 23.11 16.03 26.97
N ALA A 710 22.43 17.11 26.61
CA ALA A 710 22.96 18.09 25.65
C ALA A 710 24.25 18.75 26.18
N LYS A 711 24.24 19.16 27.45
CA LYS A 711 25.41 19.73 28.13
C LYS A 711 26.55 18.70 28.23
N TYR A 712 26.24 17.45 28.58
CA TYR A 712 27.22 16.37 28.63
C TYR A 712 27.95 16.19 27.29
N ILE A 713 27.21 16.17 26.16
CA ILE A 713 27.81 16.09 24.83
C ILE A 713 28.68 17.32 24.54
N GLN A 714 28.22 18.52 24.89
CA GLN A 714 28.99 19.76 24.69
C GLN A 714 30.33 19.75 25.42
N GLU A 715 30.35 19.22 26.65
CA GLU A 715 31.54 19.19 27.53
C GLU A 715 32.51 18.05 27.19
N ASN A 716 32.01 16.90 26.72
CA ASN A 716 32.83 15.70 26.51
C ASN A 716 33.23 15.44 25.04
N LEU A 717 32.52 16.02 24.07
CA LEU A 717 32.92 15.96 22.66
C LEU A 717 33.71 17.22 22.29
N THR A 718 35.02 17.24 22.54
CA THR A 718 35.85 18.43 22.29
C THR A 718 36.03 18.72 20.78
N ASP A 719 36.43 19.95 20.44
CA ASP A 719 36.72 20.30 19.04
C ASP A 719 37.88 19.46 18.48
N ASN A 720 38.85 19.09 19.33
CA ASN A 720 39.94 18.19 18.97
C ASN A 720 39.46 16.75 18.74
N ASP A 721 38.49 16.26 19.52
CA ASP A 721 37.89 14.95 19.29
C ASP A 721 37.17 14.91 17.94
N ILE A 722 36.43 15.98 17.60
CA ILE A 722 35.82 16.14 16.27
C ILE A 722 36.90 16.13 15.19
N ASP A 723 37.96 16.94 15.31
CA ASP A 723 39.01 16.98 14.28
C ASP A 723 39.72 15.63 14.12
N ASN A 724 39.93 14.90 15.21
CA ASN A 724 40.57 13.58 15.18
C ASN A 724 39.67 12.51 14.58
N ALA A 725 38.36 12.54 14.82
CA ALA A 725 37.42 11.56 14.27
C ALA A 725 37.43 11.54 12.73
N PHE A 726 37.58 12.70 12.09
CA PHE A 726 37.63 12.79 10.62
C PHE A 726 38.98 12.35 10.01
N LYS A 727 40.03 12.11 10.81
CA LYS A 727 41.32 11.59 10.30
C LYS A 727 41.24 10.14 9.81
N ILE A 728 40.21 9.40 10.22
CA ILE A 728 39.97 8.01 9.79
C ILE A 728 39.51 7.93 8.33
N LEU A 729 39.00 9.03 7.78
CA LEU A 729 38.57 9.08 6.39
C LEU A 729 39.76 8.89 5.45
N PRO A 730 39.56 8.38 4.21
CA PRO A 730 40.61 8.35 3.21
C PRO A 730 41.27 9.73 3.03
N LYS A 731 42.60 9.77 2.87
CA LYS A 731 43.35 11.03 2.79
C LYS A 731 42.87 11.91 1.64
N GLU A 732 42.46 11.27 0.54
CA GLU A 732 41.98 11.89 -0.69
C GLU A 732 40.68 12.69 -0.47
N VAL A 733 39.87 12.37 0.55
CA VAL A 733 38.61 13.07 0.83
C VAL A 733 38.74 14.13 1.93
N GLN A 734 39.88 14.21 2.63
CA GLN A 734 40.14 15.17 3.71
C GLN A 734 40.47 16.56 3.13
N ASP A 735 39.48 17.19 2.49
CA ASP A 735 39.60 18.50 1.83
C ASP A 735 38.74 19.58 2.51
N ALA A 736 38.63 20.75 1.86
CA ALA A 736 37.85 21.89 2.36
C ALA A 736 36.37 21.57 2.67
N THR A 737 35.79 20.52 2.08
CA THR A 737 34.41 20.11 2.39
C THR A 737 34.33 19.42 3.74
N ILE A 738 35.33 18.61 4.09
CA ILE A 738 35.43 18.03 5.44
C ILE A 738 35.69 19.13 6.47
N GLU A 739 36.53 20.12 6.15
CA GLU A 739 36.72 21.30 7.02
C GLU A 739 35.41 22.07 7.25
N ASP A 740 34.60 22.28 6.21
CA ASP A 740 33.28 22.91 6.32
C ASP A 740 32.29 22.07 7.16
N ILE A 741 32.27 20.73 6.98
CA ILE A 741 31.46 19.83 7.82
C ILE A 741 31.86 19.93 9.29
N LYS A 742 33.17 19.88 9.60
CA LYS A 742 33.67 20.02 10.97
C LYS A 742 33.30 21.39 11.56
N HIS A 743 33.44 22.46 10.78
CA HIS A 743 33.06 23.81 11.20
C HIS A 743 31.56 23.89 11.56
N LYS A 744 30.69 23.39 10.67
CA LYS A 744 29.23 23.32 10.90
C LYS A 744 28.88 22.48 12.13
N LEU A 745 29.53 21.34 12.32
CA LEU A 745 29.33 20.44 13.46
C LEU A 745 29.70 21.14 14.78
N LYS A 746 30.87 21.79 14.83
CA LYS A 746 31.33 22.58 15.99
C LYS A 746 30.36 23.73 16.31
N ASN A 747 29.82 24.40 15.28
CA ASN A 747 28.81 25.44 15.48
C ASN A 747 27.49 24.89 16.02
N ARG A 748 26.97 23.80 15.46
CA ARG A 748 25.75 23.14 15.95
C ARG A 748 25.89 22.67 17.41
N LYS A 749 27.07 22.15 17.78
CA LYS A 749 27.36 21.71 19.16
C LYS A 749 27.12 22.85 20.16
N LYS A 750 27.47 24.09 19.85
CA LYS A 750 27.25 25.25 20.74
C LYS A 750 25.77 25.50 21.06
N ASP A 751 24.88 25.26 20.10
CA ASP A 751 23.44 25.46 20.22
C ASP A 751 22.67 24.19 20.67
N LEU A 752 23.36 23.09 21.03
CA LEU A 752 22.72 21.79 21.26
C LEU A 752 21.66 21.80 22.39
N GLN A 753 21.90 22.52 23.49
CA GLN A 753 20.91 22.69 24.57
C GLN A 753 19.63 23.39 24.08
N LYS A 754 19.75 24.36 23.17
CA LYS A 754 18.60 25.01 22.54
C LYS A 754 17.78 24.02 21.73
N TYR A 755 18.43 23.22 20.89
CA TYR A 755 17.74 22.20 20.09
C TYR A 755 17.09 21.12 20.96
N ALA A 756 17.72 20.75 22.07
CA ALA A 756 17.16 19.82 23.06
C ALA A 756 15.85 20.34 23.66
N SER A 757 15.83 21.60 24.12
CA SER A 757 14.63 22.25 24.65
C SER A 757 13.52 22.40 23.59
N GLU A 758 13.87 22.84 22.38
CA GLU A 758 12.91 22.94 21.26
C GLU A 758 12.26 21.59 20.93
N TYR A 759 13.04 20.50 20.91
CA TYR A 759 12.51 19.17 20.64
C TYR A 759 11.68 18.61 21.79
N PHE A 760 12.12 18.84 23.04
CA PHE A 760 11.35 18.46 24.23
C PHE A 760 9.96 19.11 24.23
N ASP A 761 9.85 20.38 23.84
CA ASP A 761 8.56 21.07 23.73
C ASP A 761 7.66 20.44 22.64
N ILE A 762 8.25 19.94 21.55
CA ILE A 762 7.52 19.23 20.48
C ILE A 762 6.99 17.88 20.99
N LEU A 763 7.82 17.10 21.69
CA LEU A 763 7.43 15.82 22.28
C LEU A 763 6.36 16.03 23.36
N SER A 764 6.53 17.04 24.21
CA SER A 764 5.61 17.35 25.32
C SER A 764 4.21 17.74 24.89
N HIS A 765 4.00 18.09 23.62
CA HIS A 765 2.68 18.45 23.07
C HIS A 765 1.67 17.30 23.15
N THR A 766 2.14 16.07 22.92
CA THR A 766 1.35 14.84 23.02
C THR A 766 2.14 13.85 23.85
N VAL A 767 1.66 13.54 25.05
CA VAL A 767 2.28 12.53 25.91
C VAL A 767 1.54 11.21 25.72
N MET A 768 2.29 10.14 25.48
CA MET A 768 1.79 8.77 25.36
C MET A 768 2.30 7.93 26.53
N ILE A 769 1.40 7.18 27.15
CA ILE A 769 1.69 6.25 28.23
C ILE A 769 1.04 4.93 27.86
N ALA A 770 1.79 3.85 27.89
CA ALA A 770 1.29 2.49 27.70
C ALA A 770 1.64 1.65 28.93
N GLY A 771 0.70 0.78 29.32
CA GLY A 771 0.89 -0.27 30.31
C GLY A 771 1.61 -1.49 29.74
N THR A 772 1.19 -2.65 30.21
CA THR A 772 1.67 -3.98 29.88
C THR A 772 0.48 -4.88 29.51
N ASP A 773 0.72 -6.05 28.93
CA ASP A 773 -0.31 -7.05 28.59
C ASP A 773 -0.84 -7.81 29.83
N LYS A 774 -0.67 -7.20 31.00
CA LYS A 774 -1.05 -7.75 32.29
C LYS A 774 -1.83 -6.65 33.02
N LYS A 775 -2.61 -7.01 34.04
CA LYS A 775 -3.39 -6.05 34.85
C LYS A 775 -2.65 -4.84 35.48
N ASP A 776 -2.80 -3.67 34.89
CA ASP A 776 -2.21 -2.40 35.34
C ASP A 776 -3.25 -1.43 35.91
N LYS A 777 -2.75 -0.44 36.65
CA LYS A 777 -3.54 0.62 37.26
C LYS A 777 -2.93 1.99 36.98
N PHE A 778 -3.74 2.90 36.44
CA PHE A 778 -3.37 4.28 36.13
C PHE A 778 -4.12 5.24 37.04
N ILE A 779 -3.41 6.05 37.81
CA ILE A 779 -4.00 7.09 38.65
C ILE A 779 -3.65 8.46 38.07
N ILE A 780 -4.67 9.21 37.64
CA ILE A 780 -4.57 10.53 37.04
C ILE A 780 -5.08 11.58 38.04
N ASN A 781 -4.15 12.24 38.70
CA ASN A 781 -4.39 13.15 39.82
C ASN A 781 -4.38 14.62 39.38
N HIS A 782 -5.52 15.29 39.55
CA HIS A 782 -5.70 16.72 39.37
C HIS A 782 -5.45 17.50 40.68
N ASN A 783 -4.28 17.28 41.30
CA ASN A 783 -3.94 17.82 42.62
C ASN A 783 -3.28 19.22 42.58
N ALA A 784 -3.04 19.78 41.40
CA ALA A 784 -2.51 21.14 41.24
C ALA A 784 -3.11 21.87 40.03
N LYS A 785 -3.23 23.20 40.09
CA LYS A 785 -3.73 24.01 38.98
C LYS A 785 -2.85 23.85 37.74
N LYS A 786 -3.47 23.62 36.57
CA LYS A 786 -2.79 23.48 35.26
C LYS A 786 -1.78 22.33 35.15
N SER A 787 -1.74 21.43 36.14
CA SER A 787 -0.84 20.29 36.21
C SER A 787 -1.63 19.01 36.44
N ILE A 788 -1.13 17.90 35.92
CA ILE A 788 -1.67 16.57 36.13
C ILE A 788 -0.51 15.65 36.50
N GLU A 789 -0.64 14.94 37.60
CA GLU A 789 0.25 13.84 37.97
C GLU A 789 -0.38 12.52 37.50
N ILE A 790 0.41 11.66 36.85
CA ILE A 790 0.03 10.32 36.44
C ILE A 790 0.91 9.33 37.20
N GLN A 791 0.30 8.36 37.86
CA GLN A 791 0.98 7.22 38.46
C GLN A 791 0.62 5.96 37.68
N VAL A 792 1.63 5.15 37.34
CA VAL A 792 1.46 3.85 36.68
C VAL A 792 1.85 2.78 37.66
N LEU A 793 0.91 1.91 38.00
CA LEU A 793 1.08 0.85 38.99
C LEU A 793 0.78 -0.51 38.37
N ARG A 794 1.48 -1.52 38.85
CA ARG A 794 1.29 -2.93 38.53
C ARG A 794 0.40 -3.56 39.60
N VAL A 795 -0.71 -4.19 39.22
CA VAL A 795 -1.59 -4.87 40.20
C VAL A 795 -1.12 -6.31 40.37
N LYS A 796 -0.72 -6.67 41.61
CA LYS A 796 -0.31 -8.03 42.00
C LYS A 796 -1.19 -8.57 43.12
N LYS A 797 -1.02 -9.85 43.45
CA LYS A 797 -1.77 -10.48 44.57
C LYS A 797 -1.37 -9.91 45.92
N GLU A 798 -0.11 -9.52 46.07
CA GLU A 798 0.44 -8.96 47.31
C GLU A 798 0.13 -7.46 47.50
N GLY A 799 -0.34 -6.78 46.45
CA GLY A 799 -0.66 -5.35 46.45
C GLY A 799 -0.30 -4.63 45.14
N ASP A 800 -0.58 -3.34 45.08
CA ASP A 800 -0.22 -2.48 43.95
C ASP A 800 1.26 -2.06 44.07
N GLU A 801 2.05 -2.28 43.02
CA GLU A 801 3.46 -1.86 42.94
C GLU A 801 3.59 -0.63 42.03
N LEU A 802 4.10 0.49 42.54
CA LEU A 802 4.35 1.69 41.73
C LEU A 802 5.50 1.44 40.74
N VAL A 803 5.22 1.58 39.45
CA VAL A 803 6.22 1.47 38.39
C VAL A 803 6.93 2.81 38.19
N TYR A 804 6.18 3.89 37.96
CA TYR A 804 6.70 5.26 37.87
C TYR A 804 5.60 6.32 37.99
N THR A 805 6.04 7.58 38.14
CA THR A 805 5.19 8.77 38.16
C THR A 805 5.62 9.75 37.07
N LYS A 806 4.66 10.45 36.45
CA LYS A 806 4.88 11.50 35.46
C LYS A 806 4.03 12.73 35.78
N THR A 807 4.59 13.92 35.64
CA THR A 807 3.82 15.17 35.73
C THR A 807 3.82 15.90 34.39
N VAL A 808 2.64 16.39 33.99
CA VAL A 808 2.43 17.15 32.74
C VAL A 808 1.70 18.46 33.02
N THR A 809 1.94 19.48 32.21
CA THR A 809 1.33 20.82 32.38
C THR A 809 0.59 21.27 31.13
N ASP A 810 -0.51 22.02 31.30
CA ASP A 810 -1.34 22.47 30.17
C ASP A 810 -0.70 23.57 29.28
N ALA A 811 0.43 24.12 29.76
CA ALA A 811 1.30 25.01 29.00
C ALA A 811 1.97 24.26 27.84
N LYS A 812 2.60 23.11 28.14
CA LYS A 812 3.33 22.31 27.14
C LYS A 812 2.45 21.22 26.51
N THR A 813 1.61 20.55 27.28
CA THR A 813 0.84 19.38 26.85
C THR A 813 -0.58 19.74 26.42
N LYS A 814 -1.00 19.22 25.25
CA LYS A 814 -2.38 19.34 24.74
C LYS A 814 -3.13 18.02 24.76
N ASN A 815 -2.43 16.92 24.50
CA ASN A 815 -3.01 15.58 24.48
C ASN A 815 -2.24 14.65 25.43
N LEU A 816 -2.98 13.86 26.20
CA LEU A 816 -2.47 12.76 27.00
C LEU A 816 -3.21 11.49 26.58
N TRP A 817 -2.49 10.49 26.09
CA TRP A 817 -3.04 9.18 25.69
C TRP A 817 -2.49 8.12 26.63
N ILE A 818 -3.38 7.41 27.32
CA ILE A 818 -3.03 6.34 28.26
C ILE A 818 -3.67 5.06 27.75
N TYR A 819 -2.84 4.06 27.44
CA TYR A 819 -3.26 2.76 26.94
C TYR A 819 -3.08 1.70 28.03
N GLY A 820 -4.13 0.93 28.28
CA GLY A 820 -4.12 -0.24 29.15
C GLY A 820 -3.35 -1.42 28.54
N LEU A 821 -3.62 -1.71 27.26
CA LEU A 821 -3.17 -2.86 26.48
C LEU A 821 -4.06 -4.11 26.65
N ASP A 822 -3.68 -5.10 27.47
CA ASP A 822 -4.43 -6.35 27.66
C ASP A 822 -4.63 -6.64 29.16
N ASP A 823 -5.48 -7.63 29.49
CA ASP A 823 -5.94 -7.96 30.86
C ASP A 823 -6.88 -6.87 31.46
N ASN A 824 -7.33 -7.05 32.70
CA ASN A 824 -8.41 -6.25 33.29
C ASN A 824 -7.90 -4.98 33.99
N ASP A 825 -7.57 -3.94 33.22
CA ASP A 825 -6.92 -2.72 33.71
C ASP A 825 -7.83 -1.80 34.52
N ILE A 826 -7.21 -0.91 35.31
CA ILE A 826 -7.91 0.05 36.17
C ILE A 826 -7.47 1.48 35.87
N PHE A 827 -8.41 2.35 35.51
CA PHE A 827 -8.17 3.78 35.32
C PHE A 827 -8.88 4.60 36.40
N GLU A 828 -8.13 5.39 37.16
CA GLU A 828 -8.64 6.28 38.20
C GLU A 828 -8.33 7.74 37.85
N VAL A 829 -9.34 8.61 37.79
CA VAL A 829 -9.17 10.06 37.60
C VAL A 829 -9.75 10.80 38.79
N THR A 830 -8.89 11.48 39.55
CA THR A 830 -9.24 12.11 40.83
C THR A 830 -8.75 13.56 40.90
N GLY A 831 -9.13 14.28 41.97
CA GLY A 831 -8.80 15.69 42.20
C GLY A 831 -9.73 16.67 41.48
N ASP A 832 -9.77 17.92 41.95
CA ASP A 832 -10.76 18.93 41.54
C ASP A 832 -10.16 20.12 40.75
N HIS A 833 -8.84 20.18 40.61
CA HIS A 833 -8.19 21.26 39.87
C HIS A 833 -8.41 21.18 38.35
N LYS A 834 -8.45 22.35 37.71
CA LYS A 834 -8.73 22.51 36.28
C LYS A 834 -7.44 22.41 35.43
N SER A 835 -7.53 21.68 34.32
CA SER A 835 -6.50 21.58 33.27
C SER A 835 -7.11 21.71 31.86
N LYS A 836 -6.36 22.27 30.91
CA LYS A 836 -6.73 22.28 29.48
C LYS A 836 -6.21 21.06 28.70
N ILE A 837 -5.58 20.10 29.35
CA ILE A 837 -5.11 18.85 28.70
C ILE A 837 -6.34 18.02 28.29
N LYS A 838 -6.31 17.43 27.10
CA LYS A 838 -7.31 16.44 26.65
C LYS A 838 -6.78 15.04 26.95
N ILE A 839 -7.46 14.31 27.83
CA ILE A 839 -7.06 13.00 28.33
C ILE A 839 -7.86 11.93 27.57
N ARG A 840 -7.16 10.91 27.09
CA ARG A 840 -7.76 9.72 26.50
C ARG A 840 -7.30 8.51 27.28
N LEU A 841 -8.25 7.74 27.76
CA LEU A 841 -8.04 6.45 28.39
C LEU A 841 -8.48 5.42 27.36
N ILE A 842 -7.58 4.54 26.96
CA ILE A 842 -7.81 3.52 25.94
C ILE A 842 -7.63 2.18 26.62
N GLY A 843 -8.71 1.41 26.69
CA GLY A 843 -8.72 0.07 27.26
C GLY A 843 -8.07 -0.97 26.35
N GLY A 844 -8.31 -2.23 26.70
CA GLY A 844 -7.82 -3.42 26.03
C GLY A 844 -8.90 -4.33 25.46
N GLN A 845 -8.52 -5.57 25.16
CA GLN A 845 -9.47 -6.61 24.69
C GLN A 845 -10.25 -7.29 25.84
N ASN A 846 -9.94 -6.92 27.07
CA ASN A 846 -10.40 -7.51 28.32
C ASN A 846 -11.37 -6.58 29.07
N ASN A 847 -11.70 -6.91 30.32
CA ASN A 847 -12.73 -6.21 31.09
C ASN A 847 -12.10 -5.15 32.00
N ASP A 848 -12.10 -3.90 31.54
CA ASP A 848 -11.46 -2.78 32.22
C ASP A 848 -12.40 -2.07 33.21
N THR A 849 -11.80 -1.38 34.18
CA THR A 849 -12.51 -0.60 35.21
C THR A 849 -12.14 0.88 35.13
N TYR A 850 -13.14 1.74 34.96
CA TYR A 850 -12.98 3.19 34.87
C TYR A 850 -13.64 3.89 36.07
N ASN A 851 -12.84 4.48 36.94
CA ASN A 851 -13.26 5.24 38.12
C ASN A 851 -12.92 6.72 37.95
N ILE A 852 -13.83 7.51 37.37
CA ILE A 852 -13.56 8.87 36.91
C ILE A 852 -14.39 9.87 37.70
N GLN A 853 -13.77 10.52 38.69
CA GLN A 853 -14.40 11.54 39.53
C GLN A 853 -14.35 12.94 38.90
N ASN A 854 -13.39 13.18 38.01
CA ASN A 854 -13.23 14.43 37.27
C ASN A 854 -13.10 14.17 35.77
N GLY A 855 -14.23 14.07 35.08
CA GLY A 855 -14.29 13.69 33.67
C GLY A 855 -14.11 14.84 32.68
N LYS A 856 -13.84 16.06 33.15
CA LYS A 856 -13.75 17.21 32.27
C LYS A 856 -12.58 17.06 31.30
N ARG A 857 -12.87 16.94 30.00
CA ARG A 857 -11.91 16.67 28.90
C ARG A 857 -11.26 15.28 28.97
N VAL A 858 -11.89 14.35 29.69
CA VAL A 858 -11.54 12.92 29.68
C VAL A 858 -12.45 12.21 28.69
N ILE A 859 -11.85 11.40 27.83
CA ILE A 859 -12.57 10.53 26.89
C ILE A 859 -12.10 9.09 27.11
N VAL A 860 -13.03 8.19 27.38
CA VAL A 860 -12.79 6.74 27.45
C VAL A 860 -13.03 6.11 26.07
N TYR A 861 -12.08 5.32 25.60
CA TYR A 861 -12.14 4.52 24.37
C TYR A 861 -12.02 3.05 24.75
N ASP A 862 -12.91 2.23 24.22
CA ASP A 862 -12.92 0.79 24.48
C ASP A 862 -13.80 0.05 23.46
N PHE A 863 -13.71 -1.28 23.44
CA PHE A 863 -14.57 -2.12 22.61
C PHE A 863 -16.03 -2.05 23.07
N LYS A 864 -16.94 -1.88 22.11
CA LYS A 864 -18.38 -1.80 22.41
C LYS A 864 -18.94 -3.18 22.77
N SER A 865 -18.38 -4.23 22.17
CA SER A 865 -18.77 -5.63 22.35
C SER A 865 -18.23 -6.28 23.63
N LYS A 866 -17.41 -5.57 24.42
CA LYS A 866 -16.80 -6.06 25.67
C LYS A 866 -17.49 -5.48 26.91
N GLU A 867 -17.49 -6.24 27.99
CA GLU A 867 -18.12 -5.84 29.25
C GLU A 867 -17.11 -5.15 30.16
N ASN A 868 -17.25 -3.84 30.36
CA ASN A 868 -16.37 -3.05 31.21
C ASN A 868 -17.15 -2.40 32.37
N THR A 869 -16.45 -2.03 33.43
CA THR A 869 -17.02 -1.35 34.60
C THR A 869 -16.82 0.16 34.49
N TYR A 870 -17.90 0.94 34.47
CA TYR A 870 -17.87 2.39 34.28
C TYR A 870 -18.46 3.14 35.49
N ASN A 871 -17.60 3.66 36.36
CA ASN A 871 -17.94 4.55 37.47
C ASN A 871 -17.55 5.99 37.10
N LEU A 872 -18.38 6.64 36.27
CA LEU A 872 -18.06 7.91 35.62
C LEU A 872 -18.83 9.10 36.20
N ASP A 873 -18.19 10.26 36.32
CA ASP A 873 -18.90 11.51 36.53
C ASP A 873 -19.72 11.91 35.28
N SER A 874 -20.60 12.91 35.44
CA SER A 874 -21.46 13.39 34.34
C SER A 874 -20.74 14.16 33.24
N LYS A 875 -19.43 14.44 33.37
CA LYS A 875 -18.65 15.25 32.41
C LYS A 875 -17.74 14.38 31.54
N THR A 876 -17.52 13.13 31.93
CA THR A 876 -16.76 12.13 31.18
C THR A 876 -17.43 11.83 29.85
N GLN A 877 -16.65 11.77 28.78
CA GLN A 877 -17.14 11.28 27.49
C GLN A 877 -16.72 9.83 27.29
N THR A 878 -17.60 9.00 26.74
CA THR A 878 -17.27 7.64 26.31
C THR A 878 -17.39 7.54 24.79
N GLN A 879 -16.50 6.76 24.17
CA GLN A 879 -16.50 6.44 22.75
C GLN A 879 -16.23 4.95 22.59
N LEU A 880 -17.25 4.14 22.89
CA LEU A 880 -17.20 2.68 22.76
C LEU A 880 -17.45 2.29 21.30
N THR A 881 -16.52 1.56 20.69
CA THR A 881 -16.57 1.20 19.27
C THR A 881 -15.86 -0.13 19.05
N ASP A 882 -16.35 -0.98 18.14
CA ASP A 882 -15.62 -2.17 17.69
C ASP A 882 -14.73 -1.86 16.47
N ASP A 883 -14.38 -0.59 16.28
CA ASP A 883 -13.43 -0.18 15.24
C ASP A 883 -12.04 -0.59 15.72
N TYR A 884 -11.49 -1.63 15.08
CA TYR A 884 -10.27 -2.28 15.53
C TYR A 884 -9.10 -1.30 15.58
N ASP A 885 -8.98 -0.45 14.55
CA ASP A 885 -7.92 0.54 14.45
C ASP A 885 -8.04 1.60 15.54
N VAL A 886 -9.25 1.97 16.01
CA VAL A 886 -9.39 2.99 17.06
C VAL A 886 -8.83 2.52 18.39
N ASN A 887 -9.12 1.27 18.78
CA ASN A 887 -8.76 0.72 20.09
C ASN A 887 -7.37 0.07 20.11
N LEU A 888 -6.79 -0.28 18.96
CA LEU A 888 -5.46 -0.87 18.89
C LEU A 888 -4.36 0.09 19.40
N TYR A 889 -3.49 -0.39 20.29
CA TYR A 889 -2.23 0.31 20.55
C TYR A 889 -1.32 0.26 19.33
N ASN A 890 -1.05 1.43 18.76
CA ASN A 890 -0.07 1.60 17.69
C ASN A 890 0.75 2.85 17.98
N TYR A 891 2.02 2.64 18.35
CA TYR A 891 2.95 3.71 18.69
C TYR A 891 3.28 4.63 17.50
N GLU A 892 3.06 4.19 16.25
CA GLU A 892 3.28 4.96 15.02
C GLU A 892 2.11 5.87 14.63
N ARG A 893 1.00 5.81 15.37
CA ARG A 893 -0.19 6.64 15.15
C ARG A 893 0.07 8.16 15.25
N PRO A 894 0.85 8.69 16.22
CA PRO A 894 1.10 10.12 16.32
C PRO A 894 1.84 10.65 15.09
N LYS A 895 1.24 11.64 14.42
CA LYS A 895 1.82 12.30 13.24
C LYS A 895 1.70 13.81 13.37
N TYR A 896 2.60 14.56 12.75
CA TYR A 896 2.50 16.02 12.73
C TYR A 896 1.34 16.51 11.85
N ASN A 897 0.77 17.65 12.23
CA ASN A 897 -0.02 18.46 11.30
C ASN A 897 0.90 19.02 10.20
N VAL A 898 0.40 19.05 8.98
CA VAL A 898 1.17 19.32 7.76
C VAL A 898 0.42 20.33 6.89
N VAL A 899 1.15 21.30 6.34
CA VAL A 899 0.68 22.15 5.23
C VAL A 899 1.55 21.92 4.00
N SER A 900 0.93 21.83 2.82
CA SER A 900 1.60 21.71 1.51
C SER A 900 0.92 22.55 0.43
N GLY A 901 1.65 22.89 -0.63
CA GLY A 901 1.13 23.65 -1.75
C GLY A 901 1.80 23.26 -3.07
N LEU A 902 1.03 23.07 -4.15
CA LEU A 902 1.52 22.73 -5.49
C LEU A 902 0.87 23.62 -6.57
N PRO A 903 1.60 24.01 -7.63
CA PRO A 903 1.02 24.73 -8.77
C PRO A 903 0.17 23.82 -9.66
N ASN A 904 -0.78 24.40 -10.39
CA ASN A 904 -1.68 23.70 -11.33
C ASN A 904 -1.84 24.52 -12.62
N ILE A 905 -1.92 23.86 -13.79
CA ILE A 905 -2.05 24.49 -15.12
C ILE A 905 -2.95 23.66 -16.04
N GLY A 906 -3.75 24.32 -16.89
CA GLY A 906 -4.60 23.65 -17.88
C GLY A 906 -4.95 24.55 -19.07
N PHE A 907 -5.44 23.95 -20.16
CA PHE A 907 -5.93 24.66 -21.35
C PHE A 907 -7.10 23.94 -22.04
N ASN A 908 -8.15 24.70 -22.37
CA ASN A 908 -9.15 24.35 -23.38
C ASN A 908 -9.59 25.63 -24.13
N PRO A 909 -10.21 25.52 -25.33
CA PRO A 909 -10.53 26.70 -26.15
C PRO A 909 -11.48 27.71 -25.48
N ASP A 910 -12.40 27.24 -24.62
CA ASP A 910 -13.39 28.09 -23.95
C ASP A 910 -12.78 28.80 -22.72
N ASP A 911 -11.93 28.14 -21.94
CA ASP A 911 -11.24 28.68 -20.75
C ASP A 911 -9.96 29.46 -21.08
N GLY A 912 -9.35 29.19 -22.23
CA GLY A 912 -7.98 29.59 -22.54
C GLY A 912 -6.95 28.91 -21.61
N VAL A 913 -5.82 29.59 -21.38
CA VAL A 913 -4.84 29.14 -20.38
C VAL A 913 -5.42 29.42 -18.99
N LYS A 914 -5.30 28.47 -18.07
CA LYS A 914 -5.57 28.69 -16.64
C LYS A 914 -4.41 28.24 -15.78
N VAL A 915 -4.11 29.04 -14.76
CA VAL A 915 -3.03 28.79 -13.79
C VAL A 915 -3.60 28.88 -12.38
N GLY A 916 -3.18 27.99 -11.50
CA GLY A 916 -3.68 27.94 -10.13
C GLY A 916 -2.71 27.36 -9.11
N ILE A 917 -3.14 27.37 -7.85
CA ILE A 917 -2.45 26.76 -6.72
C ILE A 917 -3.42 25.85 -5.95
N ASN A 918 -2.92 24.69 -5.54
CA ASN A 918 -3.60 23.77 -4.64
C ASN A 918 -2.87 23.79 -3.29
N LEU A 919 -3.54 24.24 -2.22
CA LEU A 919 -3.04 24.25 -0.85
C LEU A 919 -3.75 23.18 -0.03
N ASN A 920 -3.00 22.34 0.68
CA ASN A 920 -3.53 21.32 1.58
C ASN A 920 -3.08 21.57 3.01
N TYR A 921 -3.99 21.46 3.98
CA TYR A 921 -3.71 21.42 5.40
C TYR A 921 -4.30 20.16 6.02
N THR A 922 -3.44 19.26 6.50
CA THR A 922 -3.81 17.98 7.11
C THR A 922 -3.54 18.02 8.61
N VAL A 923 -4.54 17.63 9.40
CA VAL A 923 -4.48 17.53 10.85
C VAL A 923 -4.54 16.07 11.27
N ASN A 924 -3.59 15.67 12.13
CA ASN A 924 -3.43 14.31 12.62
C ASN A 924 -3.56 14.30 14.15
N ASN A 925 -4.74 13.96 14.66
CA ASN A 925 -5.01 13.74 16.09
C ASN A 925 -5.20 12.23 16.36
N PHE A 926 -5.83 11.86 17.47
CA PHE A 926 -6.01 10.45 17.88
C PHE A 926 -6.84 9.60 16.90
N LYS A 927 -8.07 10.02 16.56
CA LYS A 927 -8.90 9.34 15.55
C LYS A 927 -8.47 9.81 14.16
N GLN A 928 -7.92 8.91 13.36
CA GLN A 928 -7.48 9.13 11.98
C GLN A 928 -8.08 8.02 11.10
N ASN A 929 -8.56 8.30 9.88
CA ASN A 929 -8.60 7.25 8.84
C ASN A 929 -8.79 7.86 7.42
N PRO A 930 -7.73 8.33 6.71
CA PRO A 930 -6.29 8.23 7.04
C PRO A 930 -5.72 9.42 7.84
N TYR A 931 -6.51 10.47 8.09
CA TYR A 931 -6.18 11.66 8.89
C TYR A 931 -7.38 12.04 9.76
N THR A 932 -7.28 13.03 10.65
CA THR A 932 -8.45 13.50 11.44
C THR A 932 -9.28 14.49 10.65
N GLN A 933 -8.62 15.43 9.97
CA GLN A 933 -9.28 16.34 9.04
C GLN A 933 -8.28 16.82 7.98
N ARG A 934 -8.79 17.14 6.80
CA ARG A 934 -8.01 17.70 5.70
C ARG A 934 -8.75 18.84 5.04
N HIS A 935 -8.06 19.93 4.80
CA HIS A 935 -8.56 21.12 4.13
C HIS A 935 -7.80 21.31 2.83
N VAL A 936 -8.50 21.51 1.73
CA VAL A 936 -7.96 21.68 0.39
C VAL A 936 -8.51 22.98 -0.18
N LEU A 937 -7.63 23.90 -0.58
CA LEU A 937 -7.99 25.13 -1.27
C LEU A 937 -7.35 25.13 -2.67
N ASN A 938 -8.18 25.13 -3.70
CA ASN A 938 -7.75 25.40 -5.07
C ASN A 938 -8.10 26.83 -5.44
N ALA A 939 -7.16 27.56 -6.03
CA ALA A 939 -7.43 28.86 -6.62
C ALA A 939 -6.93 28.87 -8.07
N PHE A 940 -7.75 29.31 -9.01
CA PHE A 940 -7.42 29.42 -10.44
C PHE A 940 -7.67 30.82 -10.98
N TYR A 941 -6.83 31.23 -11.91
CA TYR A 941 -7.01 32.39 -12.77
C TYR A 941 -7.16 31.94 -14.22
N TYR A 942 -8.22 32.43 -14.88
CA TYR A 942 -8.58 32.10 -16.25
C TYR A 942 -8.20 33.27 -17.18
N PHE A 943 -7.22 33.05 -18.07
CA PHE A 943 -6.69 34.14 -18.91
C PHE A 943 -7.67 34.58 -20.01
N ALA A 944 -8.57 33.71 -20.47
CA ALA A 944 -9.54 34.08 -21.51
C ALA A 944 -10.60 35.08 -21.02
N THR A 945 -10.90 35.10 -19.71
CA THR A 945 -12.01 35.88 -19.15
C THR A 945 -11.56 36.85 -18.05
N GLY A 946 -10.36 36.67 -17.49
CA GLY A 946 -9.90 37.38 -16.30
C GLY A 946 -10.61 36.95 -15.02
N GLY A 947 -11.31 35.81 -15.03
CA GLY A 947 -12.03 35.26 -13.89
C GLY A 947 -11.12 34.55 -12.89
N LEU A 948 -11.46 34.65 -11.61
CA LEU A 948 -10.90 33.85 -10.53
C LEU A 948 -11.93 32.83 -10.03
N GLU A 949 -11.45 31.65 -9.68
CA GLU A 949 -12.23 30.59 -9.04
C GLU A 949 -11.50 30.09 -7.79
N PHE A 950 -12.22 29.98 -6.69
CA PHE A 950 -11.74 29.42 -5.43
C PHE A 950 -12.62 28.24 -5.05
N ASN A 951 -12.02 27.06 -4.90
CA ASN A 951 -12.68 25.86 -4.43
C ASN A 951 -12.07 25.44 -3.10
N TYR A 952 -12.88 25.35 -2.06
CA TYR A 952 -12.49 24.88 -0.74
C TYR A 952 -13.22 23.58 -0.42
N VAL A 953 -12.47 22.56 -0.02
CA VAL A 953 -13.01 21.27 0.42
C VAL A 953 -12.42 20.92 1.78
N ALA A 954 -13.26 20.57 2.74
CA ALA A 954 -12.83 20.04 4.03
C ALA A 954 -13.41 18.63 4.23
N HIS A 955 -12.55 17.70 4.65
CA HIS A 955 -12.91 16.31 4.94
C HIS A 955 -12.70 16.03 6.42
N PHE A 956 -13.69 15.46 7.09
CA PHE A 956 -13.67 15.07 8.50
C PHE A 956 -14.05 13.59 8.64
N PRO A 957 -13.14 12.65 8.30
CA PRO A 957 -13.38 11.22 8.48
C PRO A 957 -13.48 10.85 9.97
N GLY A 958 -14.29 9.86 10.31
CA GLY A 958 -14.39 9.36 11.68
C GLY A 958 -15.13 10.26 12.66
N LEU A 959 -15.61 11.44 12.23
CA LEU A 959 -16.32 12.39 13.09
C LEU A 959 -17.69 11.85 13.54
N LEU A 960 -18.33 11.02 12.70
CA LEU A 960 -19.60 10.35 12.97
C LEU A 960 -19.46 8.82 12.79
N GLY A 961 -18.48 8.20 13.48
CA GLY A 961 -18.19 6.78 13.33
C GLY A 961 -17.71 6.45 11.91
N LYS A 962 -18.31 5.45 11.25
CA LYS A 962 -17.99 5.08 9.85
C LYS A 962 -18.46 6.10 8.79
N TRP A 963 -19.00 7.24 9.21
CA TRP A 963 -19.41 8.34 8.32
C TRP A 963 -18.38 9.48 8.31
N VAL A 964 -18.14 10.00 7.12
CA VAL A 964 -17.30 11.15 6.82
C VAL A 964 -18.20 12.37 6.67
N ILE A 965 -17.83 13.49 7.28
CA ILE A 965 -18.43 14.79 6.94
C ILE A 965 -17.53 15.48 5.94
N ASP A 966 -18.09 15.91 4.82
CA ASP A 966 -17.41 16.76 3.85
C ASP A 966 -18.08 18.15 3.82
N VAL A 967 -17.29 19.20 3.62
CA VAL A 967 -17.78 20.54 3.36
C VAL A 967 -17.13 21.04 2.08
N GLU A 968 -17.93 21.44 1.12
CA GLU A 968 -17.47 21.95 -0.17
C GLU A 968 -18.00 23.37 -0.36
N SER A 969 -17.13 24.29 -0.75
CA SER A 969 -17.51 25.64 -1.13
C SER A 969 -16.79 26.07 -2.39
N GLN A 970 -17.51 26.75 -3.27
CA GLN A 970 -16.96 27.35 -4.47
C GLN A 970 -17.34 28.82 -4.50
N TYR A 971 -16.38 29.68 -4.82
CA TYR A 971 -16.60 31.08 -5.11
C TYR A 971 -15.93 31.45 -6.43
N THR A 972 -16.64 32.18 -7.26
CA THR A 972 -16.11 32.75 -8.51
C THR A 972 -16.30 34.25 -8.53
N THR A 973 -15.41 34.97 -9.20
CA THR A 973 -15.58 36.41 -9.46
C THR A 973 -16.57 36.67 -10.59
N PRO A 974 -17.13 37.88 -10.73
CA PRO A 974 -18.02 38.24 -11.84
C PRO A 974 -17.44 37.96 -13.25
N ASN A 975 -16.11 38.08 -13.41
CA ASN A 975 -15.43 37.77 -14.68
C ASN A 975 -15.34 36.26 -15.02
N PHE A 976 -15.73 35.36 -14.11
CA PHE A 976 -15.84 33.94 -14.46
C PHE A 976 -16.98 33.75 -15.46
N ALA A 977 -16.81 32.89 -16.45
CA ALA A 977 -17.81 32.71 -17.49
C ALA A 977 -18.16 31.23 -17.71
N VAL A 978 -19.41 31.01 -18.10
CA VAL A 978 -19.92 29.77 -18.71
C VAL A 978 -20.44 30.10 -20.10
N ASN A 979 -20.73 29.11 -20.93
CA ASN A 979 -21.36 29.36 -22.22
C ASN A 979 -22.89 29.19 -22.19
N TYR A 980 -23.59 29.89 -23.09
CA TYR A 980 -25.01 29.72 -23.35
C TYR A 980 -25.35 30.00 -24.82
N PHE A 981 -25.96 29.01 -25.48
CA PHE A 981 -26.34 29.04 -26.89
C PHE A 981 -27.87 29.05 -27.10
N GLY A 982 -28.66 29.09 -26.02
CA GLY A 982 -30.12 28.96 -26.06
C GLY A 982 -30.61 27.60 -25.57
N TYR A 983 -31.93 27.51 -25.37
CA TYR A 983 -32.63 26.26 -25.09
C TYR A 983 -32.88 25.47 -26.38
N GLY A 984 -32.58 24.17 -26.36
CA GLY A 984 -32.89 23.23 -27.44
C GLY A 984 -31.70 22.39 -27.89
N ASN A 985 -32.02 21.34 -28.64
CA ASN A 985 -31.06 20.42 -29.21
C ASN A 985 -30.50 20.89 -30.57
N GLU A 986 -31.12 21.88 -31.21
CA GLU A 986 -30.73 22.38 -32.55
C GLU A 986 -30.35 23.87 -32.56
N THR A 987 -29.89 24.40 -31.42
CA THR A 987 -29.44 25.80 -31.32
C THR A 987 -28.25 26.08 -32.25
N PRO A 988 -28.15 27.26 -32.88
CA PRO A 988 -27.05 27.60 -33.78
C PRO A 988 -25.76 27.96 -33.02
N ASN A 989 -24.61 27.77 -33.67
CA ASN A 989 -23.31 28.25 -33.18
C ASN A 989 -22.81 29.38 -34.08
N ASN A 990 -22.99 30.62 -33.65
CA ASN A 990 -22.65 31.80 -34.46
C ASN A 990 -21.25 32.35 -34.13
N THR A 991 -20.33 31.48 -33.68
CA THR A 991 -18.97 31.87 -33.30
C THR A 991 -18.19 32.49 -34.46
N GLU A 992 -18.40 32.02 -35.70
CA GLU A 992 -17.71 32.58 -36.88
C GLU A 992 -18.14 34.03 -37.17
N GLU A 993 -19.40 34.38 -36.88
CA GLU A 993 -19.96 35.70 -37.15
C GLU A 993 -19.72 36.70 -36.02
N PHE A 994 -19.95 36.29 -34.77
CA PHE A 994 -19.94 37.19 -33.60
C PHE A 994 -18.78 36.94 -32.62
N GLY A 995 -17.93 35.95 -32.91
CA GLY A 995 -16.83 35.54 -32.04
C GLY A 995 -17.26 34.67 -30.85
N MET A 996 -16.29 34.04 -30.19
CA MET A 996 -16.51 33.11 -29.05
C MET A 996 -17.23 33.76 -27.88
N ASP A 997 -16.99 35.05 -27.71
CA ASP A 997 -17.47 35.88 -26.62
C ASP A 997 -18.98 36.07 -26.68
N TYR A 998 -19.60 36.07 -27.85
CA TYR A 998 -21.05 36.25 -28.00
C TYR A 998 -21.88 35.30 -27.11
N ASN A 999 -21.43 34.04 -26.96
CA ASN A 999 -22.09 33.03 -26.13
C ASN A 999 -21.54 32.92 -24.70
N ARG A 1000 -20.50 33.66 -24.33
CA ARG A 1000 -19.95 33.65 -22.96
C ARG A 1000 -20.79 34.51 -22.03
N VAL A 1001 -21.25 33.90 -20.95
CA VAL A 1001 -22.05 34.51 -19.90
C VAL A 1001 -21.21 34.66 -18.64
N ARG A 1002 -20.95 35.92 -18.26
CA ARG A 1002 -20.31 36.25 -16.99
C ARG A 1002 -21.25 35.93 -15.84
N ILE A 1003 -20.78 35.09 -14.91
CA ILE A 1003 -21.59 34.58 -13.81
C ILE A 1003 -20.76 34.50 -12.54
N GLN A 1004 -21.25 35.18 -11.51
CA GLN A 1004 -20.73 35.05 -10.15
C GLN A 1004 -21.49 33.92 -9.45
N LYS A 1005 -20.75 32.95 -8.91
CA LYS A 1005 -21.27 31.79 -8.18
C LYS A 1005 -20.70 31.76 -6.77
N PHE A 1006 -21.56 31.54 -5.78
CA PHE A 1006 -21.19 31.08 -4.45
C PHE A 1006 -21.98 29.81 -4.13
N ASN A 1007 -21.28 28.68 -4.09
CA ASN A 1007 -21.86 27.39 -3.72
C ASN A 1007 -21.33 26.97 -2.35
N LEU A 1008 -22.20 26.43 -1.51
CA LEU A 1008 -21.85 25.82 -0.24
C LEU A 1008 -22.63 24.52 -0.10
N SER A 1009 -21.97 23.45 0.29
CA SER A 1009 -22.63 22.20 0.63
C SER A 1009 -21.91 21.50 1.77
N GLY A 1010 -22.70 20.81 2.59
CA GLY A 1010 -22.19 19.86 3.57
C GLY A 1010 -22.68 18.47 3.18
N ALA A 1011 -21.83 17.45 3.22
CA ALA A 1011 -22.21 16.08 2.91
C ALA A 1011 -21.91 15.16 4.09
N ILE A 1012 -22.82 14.23 4.37
CA ILE A 1012 -22.56 13.06 5.21
C ILE A 1012 -22.38 11.88 4.27
N ARG A 1013 -21.20 11.26 4.27
CA ARG A 1013 -20.79 10.23 3.31
C ARG A 1013 -20.31 8.96 4.01
N HIS A 1014 -20.82 7.81 3.62
CA HIS A 1014 -20.30 6.51 4.04
C HIS A 1014 -19.52 5.88 2.88
N VAL A 1015 -18.35 5.33 3.17
CA VAL A 1015 -17.51 4.61 2.21
C VAL A 1015 -17.44 3.16 2.64
N GLY A 1016 -18.00 2.26 1.84
CA GLY A 1016 -17.93 0.83 2.06
C GLY A 1016 -16.56 0.26 1.74
N ARG A 1017 -16.20 -0.83 2.44
CA ARG A 1017 -14.92 -1.57 2.33
C ARG A 1017 -14.55 -1.94 0.88
N TYR A 1018 -15.55 -2.21 0.04
CA TYR A 1018 -15.37 -2.65 -1.35
C TYR A 1018 -15.49 -1.53 -2.40
N GLY A 1019 -15.58 -0.26 -2.00
CA GLY A 1019 -15.55 0.88 -2.92
C GLY A 1019 -16.92 1.47 -3.30
N SER A 1020 -17.99 1.09 -2.61
CA SER A 1020 -19.27 1.81 -2.65
C SER A 1020 -19.20 3.07 -1.78
N GLU A 1021 -19.87 4.13 -2.21
CA GLU A 1021 -20.00 5.38 -1.48
C GLU A 1021 -21.46 5.83 -1.53
N PHE A 1022 -22.01 6.19 -0.38
CA PHE A 1022 -23.35 6.77 -0.27
C PHE A 1022 -23.24 8.11 0.43
N SER A 1023 -23.87 9.16 -0.10
CA SER A 1023 -23.81 10.50 0.50
C SER A 1023 -25.13 11.26 0.40
N ILE A 1024 -25.44 12.00 1.47
CA ILE A 1024 -26.54 12.98 1.53
C ILE A 1024 -25.92 14.37 1.71
N GLN A 1025 -26.29 15.31 0.87
CA GLN A 1025 -25.62 16.60 0.72
C GLN A 1025 -26.63 17.76 0.64
N PRO A 1026 -27.01 18.41 1.76
CA PRO A 1026 -27.63 19.73 1.72
C PRO A 1026 -26.74 20.75 1.01
N MET A 1027 -27.37 21.65 0.24
CA MET A 1027 -26.67 22.67 -0.54
C MET A 1027 -27.38 24.01 -0.54
N LEU A 1028 -26.57 25.06 -0.66
CA LEU A 1028 -26.96 26.44 -0.88
C LEU A 1028 -26.17 26.95 -2.10
N GLN A 1029 -26.85 27.57 -3.04
CA GLN A 1029 -26.25 28.17 -4.23
C GLN A 1029 -26.72 29.60 -4.35
N GLN A 1030 -25.80 30.52 -4.61
CA GLN A 1030 -26.09 31.88 -4.98
C GLN A 1030 -25.46 32.14 -6.34
N MET A 1031 -26.27 32.64 -7.27
CA MET A 1031 -25.85 32.95 -8.63
C MET A 1031 -26.31 34.35 -9.02
N ARG A 1032 -25.44 35.06 -9.74
CA ARG A 1032 -25.76 36.34 -10.34
C ARG A 1032 -25.10 36.43 -11.71
N VAL A 1033 -25.90 36.62 -12.73
CA VAL A 1033 -25.44 36.86 -14.09
C VAL A 1033 -25.13 38.36 -14.23
N GLU A 1034 -24.02 38.69 -14.91
CA GLU A 1034 -23.73 40.07 -15.28
C GLU A 1034 -24.43 40.38 -16.61
N GLU A 1035 -25.29 41.39 -16.61
CA GLU A 1035 -25.90 41.93 -17.83
C GLU A 1035 -24.79 42.56 -18.68
N THR A 1036 -24.50 41.94 -19.81
CA THR A 1036 -23.34 42.28 -20.66
C THR A 1036 -23.82 42.56 -22.08
N GLU A 1037 -23.62 43.80 -22.54
CA GLU A 1037 -24.05 44.24 -23.87
C GLU A 1037 -23.38 43.43 -24.99
N ASN A 1038 -24.08 43.29 -26.12
CA ASN A 1038 -23.61 42.57 -27.32
C ASN A 1038 -23.33 41.07 -27.09
N ARG A 1039 -24.01 40.47 -26.12
CA ARG A 1039 -23.97 39.02 -25.85
C ARG A 1039 -25.30 38.39 -26.20
N PHE A 1040 -25.33 37.07 -26.37
CA PHE A 1040 -26.56 36.34 -26.68
C PHE A 1040 -27.63 36.53 -25.58
N ILE A 1041 -27.20 36.66 -24.31
CA ILE A 1041 -28.08 36.91 -23.17
C ILE A 1041 -28.72 38.31 -23.14
N ASP A 1042 -28.19 39.26 -23.91
CA ASP A 1042 -28.69 40.64 -24.05
C ASP A 1042 -29.80 40.73 -25.13
N THR A 1043 -30.09 39.62 -25.80
CA THR A 1043 -31.18 39.56 -26.78
C THR A 1043 -32.54 39.53 -26.06
N PRO A 1044 -33.51 40.40 -26.41
CA PRO A 1044 -34.79 40.47 -25.73
C PRO A 1044 -35.53 39.12 -25.68
N ASN A 1045 -36.05 38.78 -24.50
CA ASN A 1045 -36.85 37.57 -24.21
C ASN A 1045 -36.12 36.22 -24.37
N ILE A 1046 -34.78 36.19 -24.43
CA ILE A 1046 -33.99 34.94 -24.52
C ILE A 1046 -33.73 34.28 -23.16
N ILE A 1047 -33.68 35.07 -22.08
CA ILE A 1047 -33.56 34.61 -20.69
C ILE A 1047 -34.53 35.37 -19.78
N ASN A 1048 -34.81 34.80 -18.61
CA ASN A 1048 -35.53 35.50 -17.55
C ASN A 1048 -34.65 36.64 -17.00
N PRO A 1049 -35.05 37.92 -17.05
CA PRO A 1049 -34.25 39.04 -16.56
C PRO A 1049 -33.91 38.97 -15.06
N ASP A 1050 -34.68 38.21 -14.26
CA ASP A 1050 -34.43 38.05 -12.83
C ASP A 1050 -33.02 37.52 -12.53
N VAL A 1051 -32.41 36.75 -13.46
CA VAL A 1051 -31.06 36.19 -13.30
C VAL A 1051 -29.94 37.24 -13.19
N PHE A 1052 -30.20 38.48 -13.61
CA PHE A 1052 -29.27 39.60 -13.43
C PHE A 1052 -29.23 40.10 -11.98
N SER A 1053 -30.27 39.78 -11.20
CA SER A 1053 -30.27 39.96 -9.75
C SER A 1053 -29.72 38.71 -9.04
N SER A 1054 -29.42 38.83 -7.74
CA SER A 1054 -28.87 37.72 -6.96
C SER A 1054 -29.93 36.65 -6.69
N GLN A 1055 -29.81 35.50 -7.35
CA GLN A 1055 -30.67 34.34 -7.13
C GLN A 1055 -30.07 33.40 -6.08
N VAL A 1056 -30.87 32.99 -5.10
CA VAL A 1056 -30.42 32.10 -4.01
C VAL A 1056 -31.29 30.85 -3.99
N TYR A 1057 -30.65 29.69 -4.09
CA TYR A 1057 -31.28 28.38 -4.08
C TYR A 1057 -30.82 27.56 -2.88
N GLY A 1058 -31.74 26.87 -2.23
CA GLY A 1058 -31.46 25.84 -1.23
C GLY A 1058 -31.98 24.49 -1.69
N GLY A 1059 -31.34 23.41 -1.24
CA GLY A 1059 -31.78 22.07 -1.61
C GLY A 1059 -30.93 20.95 -1.04
N ALA A 1060 -31.08 19.75 -1.61
CA ALA A 1060 -30.34 18.57 -1.19
C ALA A 1060 -30.05 17.64 -2.37
N LYS A 1061 -28.94 16.89 -2.25
CA LYS A 1061 -28.54 15.83 -3.18
C LYS A 1061 -28.32 14.53 -2.42
N ILE A 1062 -28.84 13.44 -2.96
CA ILE A 1062 -28.53 12.07 -2.53
C ILE A 1062 -27.73 11.42 -3.66
N LYS A 1063 -26.62 10.77 -3.35
CA LYS A 1063 -25.72 10.17 -4.33
C LYS A 1063 -25.25 8.80 -3.88
N TYR A 1064 -25.29 7.84 -4.79
CA TYR A 1064 -24.58 6.57 -4.70
C TYR A 1064 -23.48 6.53 -5.77
N LEU A 1065 -22.29 6.10 -5.39
CA LEU A 1065 -21.14 5.95 -6.28
C LEU A 1065 -20.47 4.59 -6.01
N PHE A 1066 -20.12 3.86 -7.05
CA PHE A 1066 -19.29 2.66 -6.97
C PHE A 1066 -18.18 2.76 -8.00
N LYS A 1067 -16.93 2.54 -7.59
CA LYS A 1067 -15.76 2.52 -8.49
C LYS A 1067 -14.85 1.36 -8.14
N ASN A 1068 -14.50 0.56 -9.13
CA ASN A 1068 -13.47 -0.46 -9.03
C ASN A 1068 -12.63 -0.51 -10.30
N ALA A 1069 -11.31 -0.59 -10.15
CA ALA A 1069 -10.38 -0.65 -11.27
C ALA A 1069 -9.09 -1.36 -10.89
N ASP A 1070 -8.48 -2.05 -11.84
CA ASP A 1070 -7.18 -2.70 -11.68
C ASP A 1070 -6.03 -1.70 -11.48
N PHE A 1071 -6.06 -0.53 -12.11
CA PHE A 1071 -5.11 0.57 -11.90
C PHE A 1071 -5.82 1.91 -11.83
N ALA A 1072 -5.47 2.76 -10.85
CA ALA A 1072 -6.19 4.02 -10.61
C ALA A 1072 -6.01 5.07 -11.74
N ALA A 1073 -4.76 5.32 -12.16
CA ALA A 1073 -4.45 6.37 -13.14
C ALA A 1073 -4.60 5.92 -14.61
N LYS A 1074 -4.52 4.60 -14.86
CA LYS A 1074 -4.68 3.99 -16.19
C LYS A 1074 -5.41 2.64 -16.10
N PRO A 1075 -6.74 2.63 -15.84
CA PRO A 1075 -7.51 1.40 -15.79
C PRO A 1075 -7.37 0.59 -17.09
N THR A 1076 -7.18 -0.72 -16.99
CA THR A 1076 -7.32 -1.68 -18.11
C THR A 1076 -8.51 -2.62 -17.91
N LEU A 1077 -9.00 -2.72 -16.68
CA LEU A 1077 -10.23 -3.43 -16.32
C LEU A 1077 -10.90 -2.69 -15.17
N GLY A 1078 -12.19 -2.35 -15.30
CA GLY A 1078 -12.90 -1.68 -14.21
C GLY A 1078 -14.30 -1.21 -14.57
N VAL A 1079 -15.03 -0.75 -13.56
CA VAL A 1079 -16.37 -0.20 -13.66
C VAL A 1079 -16.50 1.05 -12.79
N ALA A 1080 -17.28 2.01 -13.26
CA ALA A 1080 -17.72 3.16 -12.48
C ALA A 1080 -19.22 3.31 -12.63
N PHE A 1081 -19.96 3.37 -11.53
CA PHE A 1081 -21.40 3.61 -11.55
C PHE A 1081 -21.72 4.73 -10.57
N MET A 1082 -22.52 5.70 -11.00
CA MET A 1082 -23.02 6.77 -10.16
C MET A 1082 -24.50 6.98 -10.45
N VAL A 1083 -25.28 7.20 -9.41
CA VAL A 1083 -26.64 7.73 -9.53
C VAL A 1083 -26.83 8.79 -8.45
N SER A 1084 -27.46 9.89 -8.80
CA SER A 1084 -27.81 10.93 -7.84
C SER A 1084 -29.17 11.53 -8.14
N ALA A 1085 -29.87 11.93 -7.08
CA ALA A 1085 -31.09 12.70 -7.13
C ALA A 1085 -30.84 14.03 -6.42
N THR A 1086 -31.21 15.13 -7.05
CA THR A 1086 -31.03 16.49 -6.54
C THR A 1086 -32.38 17.19 -6.55
N TRP A 1087 -32.69 17.95 -5.52
CA TRP A 1087 -33.81 18.90 -5.52
C TRP A 1087 -33.29 20.26 -5.10
N LEU A 1088 -33.64 21.29 -5.87
CA LEU A 1088 -33.29 22.70 -5.63
C LEU A 1088 -34.55 23.55 -5.68
N SER A 1089 -34.65 24.52 -4.77
CA SER A 1089 -35.68 25.55 -4.76
C SER A 1089 -35.03 26.92 -4.59
N ASN A 1090 -35.50 27.92 -5.32
CA ASN A 1090 -35.20 29.31 -5.03
C ASN A 1090 -35.80 29.65 -3.64
N LEU A 1091 -35.06 30.36 -2.81
CA LEU A 1091 -35.45 30.70 -1.44
C LEU A 1091 -36.33 31.96 -1.39
N ASN A 1092 -36.27 32.80 -2.42
CA ASN A 1092 -37.12 33.99 -2.56
C ASN A 1092 -38.41 33.66 -3.34
N ASP A 1093 -38.34 32.78 -4.33
CA ASP A 1093 -39.51 32.25 -5.05
C ASP A 1093 -39.57 30.72 -5.02
N THR A 1094 -40.24 30.16 -4.03
CA THR A 1094 -40.33 28.70 -3.85
C THR A 1094 -41.07 27.97 -4.98
N LYS A 1095 -41.80 28.68 -5.84
CA LYS A 1095 -42.41 28.08 -7.04
C LYS A 1095 -41.34 27.69 -8.07
N GLN A 1096 -40.22 28.41 -8.09
CA GLN A 1096 -39.03 28.06 -8.86
C GLN A 1096 -38.24 26.95 -8.13
N ASN A 1097 -38.71 25.71 -8.28
CA ASN A 1097 -38.03 24.52 -7.77
C ASN A 1097 -38.11 23.35 -8.74
N PHE A 1098 -37.08 22.51 -8.75
CA PHE A 1098 -36.98 21.41 -9.68
C PHE A 1098 -36.23 20.20 -9.08
N PRO A 1099 -36.78 18.98 -9.23
CA PRO A 1099 -36.04 17.75 -9.00
C PRO A 1099 -35.28 17.34 -10.25
N ALA A 1100 -34.09 16.76 -10.06
CA ALA A 1100 -33.23 16.26 -11.12
C ALA A 1100 -32.63 14.90 -10.73
N ILE A 1101 -32.46 14.02 -11.72
CA ILE A 1101 -31.80 12.73 -11.59
C ILE A 1101 -30.61 12.72 -12.55
N GLU A 1102 -29.46 12.24 -12.10
CA GLU A 1102 -28.26 12.07 -12.90
C GLU A 1102 -27.69 10.67 -12.70
N SER A 1103 -27.24 10.02 -13.77
CA SER A 1103 -26.57 8.72 -13.70
C SER A 1103 -25.40 8.64 -14.66
N LEU A 1104 -24.38 7.89 -14.26
CA LEU A 1104 -23.20 7.57 -15.04
C LEU A 1104 -22.90 6.08 -14.90
N LEU A 1105 -22.57 5.43 -16.02
CA LEU A 1105 -22.10 4.05 -16.07
C LEU A 1105 -20.91 3.94 -17.03
N GLY A 1106 -19.75 3.60 -16.49
CA GLY A 1106 -18.51 3.44 -17.25
C GLY A 1106 -17.95 2.03 -17.14
N PHE A 1107 -17.46 1.49 -18.25
CA PHE A 1107 -16.74 0.23 -18.30
C PHE A 1107 -15.39 0.43 -18.95
N THR A 1108 -14.37 -0.20 -18.37
CA THR A 1108 -13.05 -0.35 -19.00
C THR A 1108 -12.75 -1.83 -19.10
N HIS A 1109 -12.41 -2.30 -20.30
CA HIS A 1109 -12.10 -3.71 -20.54
C HIS A 1109 -10.96 -3.85 -21.55
N LYS A 1110 -9.90 -4.54 -21.15
CA LYS A 1110 -8.81 -4.96 -22.02
C LYS A 1110 -9.31 -5.99 -23.04
N ILE A 1111 -9.08 -5.72 -24.31
CA ILE A 1111 -9.45 -6.62 -25.41
C ILE A 1111 -8.39 -7.72 -25.55
N ASP A 1112 -7.12 -7.37 -25.42
CA ASP A 1112 -6.02 -8.33 -25.43
C ASP A 1112 -5.65 -8.79 -24.01
N HIS A 1113 -4.99 -9.95 -23.92
CA HIS A 1113 -4.59 -10.52 -22.63
C HIS A 1113 -3.57 -9.65 -21.86
N ASN A 1114 -2.78 -8.81 -22.55
CA ASN A 1114 -1.77 -7.94 -21.94
C ASN A 1114 -2.27 -6.52 -21.59
N GLY A 1115 -3.51 -6.16 -21.94
CA GLY A 1115 -4.05 -4.82 -21.69
C GLY A 1115 -3.37 -3.71 -22.50
N LYS A 1116 -2.78 -4.04 -23.66
CA LYS A 1116 -2.26 -3.04 -24.59
C LYS A 1116 -3.37 -2.32 -25.34
N LEU A 1117 -4.43 -3.04 -25.69
CA LEU A 1117 -5.63 -2.56 -26.37
C LEU A 1117 -6.80 -2.57 -25.39
N VAL A 1118 -7.30 -1.39 -25.05
CA VAL A 1118 -8.35 -1.21 -24.04
C VAL A 1118 -9.53 -0.48 -24.66
N LEU A 1119 -10.72 -1.02 -24.44
CA LEU A 1119 -11.98 -0.34 -24.71
C LEU A 1119 -12.46 0.32 -23.41
N ALA A 1120 -12.70 1.63 -23.44
CA ALA A 1120 -13.30 2.37 -22.36
C ALA A 1120 -14.57 3.07 -22.86
N THR A 1121 -15.71 2.81 -22.25
CA THR A 1121 -16.99 3.43 -22.58
C THR A 1121 -17.58 4.10 -21.35
N LEU A 1122 -18.19 5.26 -21.52
CA LEU A 1122 -18.84 6.04 -20.47
C LEU A 1122 -20.20 6.51 -20.95
N LEU A 1123 -21.25 6.06 -20.27
CA LEU A 1123 -22.63 6.46 -20.47
C LEU A 1123 -22.98 7.49 -19.39
N LYS A 1124 -23.67 8.56 -19.77
CA LYS A 1124 -24.18 9.59 -18.86
C LYS A 1124 -25.61 9.96 -19.22
N GLY A 1125 -26.40 10.30 -18.23
CA GLY A 1125 -27.70 10.92 -18.43
C GLY A 1125 -28.09 11.82 -17.26
N LYS A 1126 -28.81 12.89 -17.57
CA LYS A 1126 -29.41 13.81 -16.59
C LYS A 1126 -30.82 14.12 -17.03
N ALA A 1127 -31.76 14.19 -16.10
CA ALA A 1127 -33.13 14.64 -16.35
C ALA A 1127 -33.59 15.55 -15.23
N ILE A 1128 -34.05 16.74 -15.57
CA ILE A 1128 -34.79 17.69 -14.72
C ILE A 1128 -36.27 17.41 -14.98
N LEU A 1129 -37.05 17.14 -13.93
CA LEU A 1129 -38.38 16.55 -14.06
C LEU A 1129 -39.51 17.58 -14.20
N ASN A 1130 -39.17 18.86 -14.34
CA ASN A 1130 -40.09 19.96 -14.63
C ASN A 1130 -39.34 21.11 -15.34
N ASN A 1131 -40.05 22.20 -15.65
CA ASN A 1131 -39.51 23.34 -16.39
C ASN A 1131 -39.21 24.57 -15.52
N ASN A 1132 -39.09 24.40 -14.20
CA ASN A 1132 -38.93 25.51 -13.25
C ASN A 1132 -37.45 25.79 -12.91
N TYR A 1133 -36.56 25.65 -13.89
CA TYR A 1133 -35.10 25.84 -13.76
C TYR A 1133 -34.60 26.97 -14.67
N GLU A 1134 -33.47 27.58 -14.32
CA GLU A 1134 -32.80 28.58 -15.17
C GLU A 1134 -31.71 27.95 -16.06
N PHE A 1135 -31.28 28.66 -17.10
CA PHE A 1135 -30.34 28.11 -18.09
C PHE A 1135 -29.04 27.56 -17.45
N TYR A 1136 -28.49 28.24 -16.45
CA TYR A 1136 -27.28 27.79 -15.74
C TYR A 1136 -27.48 26.52 -14.88
N GLN A 1137 -28.72 26.06 -14.69
CA GLN A 1137 -29.10 24.80 -14.00
C GLN A 1137 -29.44 23.66 -14.98
N GLY A 1138 -29.66 24.00 -16.26
CA GLY A 1138 -30.14 23.09 -17.30
C GLY A 1138 -29.30 21.82 -17.49
N ALA A 1139 -29.87 20.83 -18.16
CA ALA A 1139 -29.13 19.67 -18.63
C ALA A 1139 -28.31 20.10 -19.85
N THR A 1140 -26.98 20.05 -19.78
CA THR A 1140 -26.09 20.53 -20.85
C THR A 1140 -25.25 19.40 -21.46
N LEU A 1141 -24.93 19.53 -22.76
CA LEU A 1141 -23.98 18.68 -23.49
C LEU A 1141 -22.97 19.54 -24.27
N GLY A 1142 -21.73 19.03 -24.38
CA GLY A 1142 -20.60 19.71 -25.00
C GLY A 1142 -19.48 19.97 -24.00
N GLY A 1143 -18.22 19.85 -24.45
CA GLY A 1143 -17.04 20.13 -23.63
C GLY A 1143 -16.12 18.92 -23.44
N ASP A 1144 -15.33 18.88 -22.37
CA ASP A 1144 -14.17 17.97 -22.30
C ASP A 1144 -14.50 16.50 -21.95
N THR A 1145 -15.75 16.18 -21.57
CA THR A 1145 -16.10 14.89 -20.94
C THR A 1145 -17.27 14.12 -21.57
N ASP A 1146 -17.95 14.67 -22.58
CA ASP A 1146 -19.02 14.01 -23.32
C ASP A 1146 -18.83 14.24 -24.83
N LEU A 1147 -19.49 15.24 -25.42
CA LEU A 1147 -19.36 15.64 -26.82
C LEU A 1147 -18.09 16.50 -27.00
N ARG A 1148 -16.92 15.84 -27.04
CA ARG A 1148 -15.58 16.46 -27.04
C ARG A 1148 -15.30 17.36 -28.23
N GLY A 1149 -16.00 17.18 -29.35
CA GLY A 1149 -15.89 18.00 -30.54
C GLY A 1149 -16.71 19.29 -30.51
N TYR A 1150 -17.54 19.50 -29.49
CA TYR A 1150 -18.42 20.67 -29.35
C TYR A 1150 -17.96 21.59 -28.21
N ARG A 1151 -18.25 22.89 -28.30
CA ARG A 1151 -17.94 23.88 -27.24
C ARG A 1151 -18.53 23.49 -25.87
N ASN A 1152 -17.98 24.02 -24.78
CA ASN A 1152 -18.56 23.80 -23.44
C ASN A 1152 -20.01 24.32 -23.40
N GLU A 1153 -20.93 23.59 -22.74
CA GLU A 1153 -22.36 23.91 -22.62
C GLU A 1153 -23.07 24.19 -23.95
N ARG A 1154 -22.68 23.49 -25.02
CA ARG A 1154 -23.15 23.77 -26.38
C ARG A 1154 -24.66 23.60 -26.59
N PHE A 1155 -25.25 22.58 -25.99
CA PHE A 1155 -26.68 22.28 -26.08
C PHE A 1155 -27.28 22.24 -24.68
N LEU A 1156 -28.53 22.68 -24.55
CA LEU A 1156 -29.19 22.83 -23.25
C LEU A 1156 -30.66 22.43 -23.33
N GLY A 1157 -31.12 21.64 -22.37
CA GLY A 1157 -32.53 21.30 -22.24
C GLY A 1157 -32.87 20.79 -20.84
N ASN A 1158 -33.99 20.09 -20.71
CA ASN A 1158 -34.40 19.49 -19.44
C ASN A 1158 -33.88 18.06 -19.26
N SER A 1159 -33.48 17.36 -20.32
CA SER A 1159 -32.73 16.10 -20.15
C SER A 1159 -31.66 15.88 -21.22
N TYR A 1160 -30.68 15.05 -20.91
CA TYR A 1160 -29.64 14.63 -21.84
C TYR A 1160 -29.26 13.16 -21.66
N PHE A 1161 -28.73 12.58 -22.73
CA PHE A 1161 -28.00 11.32 -22.72
C PHE A 1161 -26.75 11.47 -23.57
N SER A 1162 -25.63 10.93 -23.12
CA SER A 1162 -24.41 10.83 -23.91
C SER A 1162 -23.67 9.52 -23.66
N GLN A 1163 -22.97 9.07 -24.70
CA GLN A 1163 -21.99 7.99 -24.62
C GLN A 1163 -20.68 8.47 -25.21
N SER A 1164 -19.60 8.28 -24.47
CA SER A 1164 -18.23 8.49 -24.94
C SER A 1164 -17.47 7.17 -24.95
N THR A 1165 -16.90 6.78 -26.09
CA THR A 1165 -16.14 5.53 -26.22
C THR A 1165 -14.74 5.82 -26.73
N ASP A 1166 -13.73 5.30 -26.01
CA ASP A 1166 -12.32 5.34 -26.40
C ASP A 1166 -11.80 3.93 -26.67
N LEU A 1167 -11.13 3.75 -27.80
CA LEU A 1167 -10.20 2.64 -28.04
C LEU A 1167 -8.78 3.14 -27.80
N ARG A 1168 -8.12 2.60 -26.77
CA ARG A 1168 -6.80 3.05 -26.31
C ARG A 1168 -5.76 2.01 -26.63
N LEU A 1169 -4.70 2.41 -27.34
CA LEU A 1169 -3.56 1.56 -27.67
C LEU A 1169 -2.31 2.06 -26.96
N SER A 1170 -1.72 1.20 -26.13
CA SER A 1170 -0.41 1.42 -25.54
C SER A 1170 0.66 1.08 -26.57
N ILE A 1171 1.42 2.09 -27.01
CA ILE A 1171 2.44 1.92 -28.05
C ILE A 1171 3.75 1.44 -27.43
N GLY A 1172 4.19 2.09 -26.35
CA GLY A 1172 5.48 1.76 -25.76
C GLY A 1172 5.77 2.51 -24.48
N LYS A 1173 7.03 2.41 -24.06
CA LYS A 1173 7.57 3.07 -22.87
C LYS A 1173 8.77 3.94 -23.28
N ILE A 1174 8.90 5.12 -22.68
CA ILE A 1174 10.08 5.97 -22.73
C ILE A 1174 10.83 5.74 -21.42
N ARG A 1175 12.04 5.18 -21.52
CA ARG A 1175 12.87 4.83 -20.37
C ARG A 1175 13.84 5.96 -19.98
N LYS A 1176 14.27 6.82 -20.90
CA LYS A 1176 15.27 7.87 -20.65
C LYS A 1176 14.65 9.18 -20.12
N THR A 1177 13.81 9.11 -19.08
CA THR A 1177 13.11 10.25 -18.45
C THR A 1177 13.13 10.17 -16.91
N ILE A 1178 12.78 11.27 -16.20
CA ILE A 1178 12.78 11.36 -14.71
C ILE A 1178 11.96 10.25 -14.04
N ALA A 1179 10.92 9.78 -14.71
CA ALA A 1179 10.25 8.52 -14.42
C ALA A 1179 9.97 7.80 -15.75
N PRO A 1180 9.98 6.46 -15.81
CA PRO A 1180 9.51 5.69 -16.95
C PRO A 1180 8.11 6.13 -17.37
N LEU A 1181 7.96 6.55 -18.62
CA LEU A 1181 6.69 7.03 -19.14
C LEU A 1181 6.10 5.98 -20.07
N THR A 1182 4.87 5.57 -19.84
CA THR A 1182 4.11 4.82 -20.83
C THR A 1182 3.37 5.81 -21.71
N TYR A 1183 3.44 5.64 -23.02
CA TYR A 1183 2.70 6.48 -23.96
C TYR A 1183 1.87 5.64 -24.91
N GLY A 1184 0.85 6.28 -25.46
CA GLY A 1184 0.02 5.65 -26.46
C GLY A 1184 -0.90 6.62 -27.15
N ILE A 1185 -1.73 6.04 -28.00
CA ILE A 1185 -2.76 6.75 -28.75
C ILE A 1185 -4.13 6.33 -28.22
N LEU A 1186 -5.11 7.19 -28.42
CA LEU A 1186 -6.52 6.87 -28.31
C LEU A 1186 -7.24 7.31 -29.59
N GLY A 1187 -8.24 6.54 -29.99
CA GLY A 1187 -9.28 6.96 -30.92
C GLY A 1187 -10.60 6.99 -30.15
N GLY A 1188 -11.37 8.06 -30.30
CA GLY A 1188 -12.62 8.28 -29.59
C GLY A 1188 -13.80 8.55 -30.51
N PHE A 1189 -14.98 8.12 -30.10
CA PHE A 1189 -16.26 8.45 -30.72
C PHE A 1189 -17.26 8.79 -29.62
N ASP A 1190 -17.87 9.96 -29.73
CA ASP A 1190 -18.88 10.43 -28.81
C ASP A 1190 -20.20 10.64 -29.53
N TYR A 1191 -21.30 10.34 -28.86
CA TYR A 1191 -22.61 10.69 -29.35
C TYR A 1191 -23.55 11.03 -28.19
N GLY A 1192 -24.49 11.93 -28.45
CA GLY A 1192 -25.38 12.41 -27.41
C GLY A 1192 -26.53 13.23 -27.96
N ARG A 1193 -27.49 13.48 -27.08
CA ARG A 1193 -28.69 14.23 -27.41
C ARG A 1193 -29.24 14.94 -26.18
N ILE A 1194 -29.78 16.12 -26.43
CA ILE A 1194 -30.61 16.90 -25.53
C ILE A 1194 -32.10 16.71 -25.88
N TRP A 1195 -32.94 16.76 -24.85
CA TRP A 1195 -34.38 16.94 -24.98
C TRP A 1195 -34.79 18.20 -24.21
N LEU A 1196 -35.77 18.90 -24.78
CA LEU A 1196 -36.48 20.03 -24.20
C LEU A 1196 -37.98 19.78 -24.34
N ASP A 1197 -38.77 20.07 -23.31
CA ASP A 1197 -40.23 19.91 -23.35
C ASP A 1197 -40.83 20.77 -24.46
N GLY A 1198 -41.68 20.16 -25.29
CA GLY A 1198 -42.29 20.83 -26.44
C GLY A 1198 -41.41 20.89 -27.70
N GLU A 1199 -40.13 20.49 -27.63
CA GLU A 1199 -39.26 20.41 -28.81
C GLU A 1199 -39.46 19.10 -29.58
N ASN A 1200 -39.66 19.18 -30.89
CA ASN A 1200 -39.72 18.00 -31.79
C ASN A 1200 -38.43 17.85 -32.60
N SER A 1201 -37.30 17.66 -31.90
CA SER A 1201 -36.02 17.30 -32.52
C SER A 1201 -35.87 15.79 -32.61
N ARG A 1202 -35.20 15.28 -33.65
CA ARG A 1202 -34.71 13.88 -33.70
C ARG A 1202 -33.19 13.82 -33.88
N LYS A 1203 -32.50 14.96 -33.83
CA LYS A 1203 -31.06 15.08 -34.11
C LYS A 1203 -30.25 14.47 -32.97
N TRP A 1204 -29.35 13.55 -33.34
CA TRP A 1204 -28.29 13.06 -32.47
C TRP A 1204 -26.99 13.73 -32.89
N HIS A 1205 -26.28 14.27 -31.90
CA HIS A 1205 -24.97 14.89 -32.12
C HIS A 1205 -23.90 13.83 -31.96
N GLN A 1206 -22.84 13.96 -32.75
CA GLN A 1206 -21.73 13.03 -32.75
C GLN A 1206 -20.44 13.76 -33.04
N ASP A 1207 -19.37 13.27 -32.46
CA ASP A 1207 -18.03 13.71 -32.80
C ASP A 1207 -17.05 12.53 -32.73
N TYR A 1208 -15.89 12.75 -33.31
CA TYR A 1208 -14.82 11.77 -33.32
C TYR A 1208 -13.49 12.47 -33.25
N GLY A 1209 -12.51 11.74 -32.73
CA GLY A 1209 -11.21 12.31 -32.49
C GLY A 1209 -10.18 11.30 -32.08
N GLY A 1210 -9.01 11.82 -31.74
CA GLY A 1210 -7.91 11.04 -31.26
C GLY A 1210 -7.00 11.86 -30.37
N GLY A 1211 -6.11 11.19 -29.67
CA GLY A 1211 -5.19 11.86 -28.78
C GLY A 1211 -3.96 11.05 -28.47
N LEU A 1212 -2.97 11.76 -27.94
CA LEU A 1212 -1.78 11.18 -27.34
C LEU A 1212 -1.93 11.27 -25.84
N TRP A 1213 -1.59 10.19 -25.15
CA TRP A 1213 -1.52 10.16 -23.70
C TRP A 1213 -0.15 9.70 -23.25
N LEU A 1214 0.24 10.21 -22.09
CA LEU A 1214 1.49 9.95 -21.41
C LEU A 1214 1.17 9.68 -19.95
N ASN A 1215 1.68 8.60 -19.39
CA ASN A 1215 1.49 8.22 -18.00
C ASN A 1215 2.84 7.92 -17.34
N ALA A 1216 3.15 8.62 -16.25
CA ALA A 1216 4.32 8.38 -15.42
C ALA A 1216 3.95 7.44 -14.26
N ILE A 1217 3.99 6.12 -14.52
CA ILE A 1217 3.85 5.04 -13.53
C ILE A 1217 2.70 5.23 -12.54
N ASN A 1218 1.52 5.57 -13.07
CA ASN A 1218 0.32 5.82 -12.28
C ASN A 1218 0.36 7.00 -11.30
N VAL A 1219 1.28 7.97 -11.46
CA VAL A 1219 1.40 9.19 -10.62
C VAL A 1219 1.03 10.47 -11.36
N LEU A 1220 1.30 10.53 -12.66
CA LEU A 1220 0.96 11.68 -13.51
C LEU A 1220 0.39 11.16 -14.84
N THR A 1221 -0.76 11.70 -15.25
CA THR A 1221 -1.30 11.48 -16.60
C THR A 1221 -1.39 12.82 -17.31
N ALA A 1222 -0.78 12.91 -18.49
CA ALA A 1222 -0.94 14.01 -19.41
C ALA A 1222 -1.61 13.52 -20.68
N ARG A 1223 -2.54 14.31 -21.22
CA ARG A 1223 -3.27 14.01 -22.44
C ARG A 1223 -3.37 15.24 -23.30
N ILE A 1224 -3.09 15.07 -24.59
CA ILE A 1224 -3.46 16.01 -25.65
C ILE A 1224 -4.40 15.30 -26.61
N SER A 1225 -5.53 15.93 -26.94
CA SER A 1225 -6.52 15.34 -27.82
C SER A 1225 -7.10 16.35 -28.79
N TYR A 1226 -7.45 15.88 -29.98
CA TYR A 1226 -8.18 16.62 -31.01
C TYR A 1226 -9.48 15.89 -31.32
N PHE A 1227 -10.61 16.57 -31.14
CA PHE A 1227 -11.94 16.06 -31.47
C PHE A 1227 -12.67 17.03 -32.39
N LYS A 1228 -13.43 16.51 -33.35
CA LYS A 1228 -14.15 17.30 -34.35
C LYS A 1228 -15.56 16.75 -34.53
N SER A 1229 -16.53 17.65 -34.51
CA SER A 1229 -17.90 17.37 -34.94
C SER A 1229 -18.10 17.69 -36.43
N PRO A 1230 -19.16 17.18 -37.08
CA PRO A 1230 -19.49 17.55 -38.46
C PRO A 1230 -19.79 19.03 -38.65
N ASP A 1231 -20.32 19.67 -37.61
CA ASP A 1231 -20.95 20.98 -37.67
C ASP A 1231 -20.10 22.11 -37.04
N GLU A 1232 -18.96 21.79 -36.39
CA GLU A 1232 -18.11 22.78 -35.69
C GLU A 1232 -16.62 22.60 -35.98
N GLU A 1233 -15.84 23.63 -35.61
CA GLU A 1233 -14.39 23.59 -35.65
C GLU A 1233 -13.82 22.56 -34.66
N GLY A 1234 -12.65 22.00 -35.01
CA GLY A 1234 -12.00 20.98 -34.18
C GLY A 1234 -11.38 21.56 -32.90
N ARG A 1235 -11.52 20.85 -31.79
CA ARG A 1235 -11.06 21.29 -30.46
C ARG A 1235 -9.79 20.57 -30.05
N VAL A 1236 -8.76 21.32 -29.66
CA VAL A 1236 -7.55 20.80 -29.02
C VAL A 1236 -7.64 20.99 -27.51
N ILE A 1237 -7.49 19.90 -26.77
CA ILE A 1237 -7.57 19.89 -25.30
C ILE A 1237 -6.24 19.39 -24.74
N PHE A 1238 -5.70 20.10 -23.75
CA PHE A 1238 -4.52 19.66 -23.00
C PHE A 1238 -4.81 19.66 -21.49
N GLY A 1239 -4.53 18.52 -20.86
CA GLY A 1239 -4.62 18.37 -19.41
C GLY A 1239 -3.47 17.54 -18.86
N ALA A 1240 -2.90 18.00 -17.76
CA ALA A 1240 -1.97 17.22 -16.94
C ALA A 1240 -2.51 17.17 -15.51
N ALA A 1241 -2.68 15.96 -14.97
CA ALA A 1241 -3.20 15.77 -13.62
C ALA A 1241 -2.27 14.83 -12.85
N TYR A 1242 -1.93 15.24 -11.63
CA TYR A 1242 -1.27 14.37 -10.66
C TYR A 1242 -2.32 13.49 -9.99
N SER A 1243 -2.03 12.21 -9.87
CA SER A 1243 -2.78 11.29 -9.01
C SER A 1243 -2.08 11.22 -7.66
N PHE A 1244 -2.42 12.15 -6.75
CA PHE A 1244 -2.06 12.07 -5.34
C PHE A 1244 -3.31 11.98 -4.47
#